data_AF-A0A5N6XDZ0-F1
#
_entry.id   AF-A0A5N6XDZ0-F1
#
_cell.length_a   1.000
_cell.length_b   1.000
_cell.length_c   1.000
_cell.angle_alpha   90.00
_cell.angle_beta   90.00
_cell.angle_gamma   90.00
#
_symmetry.space_group_name_H-M   'P 1'
#
loop_
_entity.id
_entity.type
_entity.pdbx_description
1 polymer ?
#
loop_
_entity_poly.entity_id
_entity_poly.type
_entity_poly.pdbx_seq_one_letter_code
_entity_poly.pdbx_strand_id
1 'polypeptide(L)'
;MASINVPPNDPKAPRWLLDLQEWRIQPYTEISREILDREGYGVVSYTWGYIARWDKPASDTPEGVVWTVPTTTKWPLSRARQVMEKIGTRYIWWDWMCVPQGLKHQLDPELFKAKGEEIGKQLHIYKNAAKSIVWLHSTSWEEDSALKELLLLEMSRPGFQDPTLVQDYTDKVGSWLETAQADERWLKSGWTLQEGVLLGSTCLLDRDGNTLSDSRFYNSSQATVRDLSIPASVLAHNLATAYFIQSEGHDPDTTRPGAGQFGHLLPKAPESTVWLRRSIQTLAQSGLVGYFAFSPLSILAGKNSRAYGWEQDSCWALVGAMELENIEVSYDFPMEEIKRRFLSALVDKYQGMMLFLPFLECPVEEKRTTGSIQRPFQWTDVVDGALLPVGLFLVESHTDPELPAEKQPTFHFSDERFISDDLRVKAPDGRTLGLFRASKDDITYFRHYRQDVDGLRIVSSRTVTVADDPLLANAWLLPLWTVDLKEDVRGKRCLLVLQLKGPTAADQPAHAVFEAQAEADKQFKICQDLIGVGNEGWVPMDQYEGAAARQTILKKDTLNAAETAEERAKIEENWIFDDFREDDYIAIPKLSSEAKQYEAKGSIYRYDPNGSLVIVQRGGVMAGNGLCWSPNNKTMYHIDSYINFIQAYDFDVVAGTISNRGVVVTGDVKEGKQMVCCETGELLQKWDINEARVTHGAWLGPE
;
A
#
# COMPACT_ATOMS: atom_id res chain seq x y z
N MET A 1 -37.05 -26.95 19.28
CA MET A 1 -35.67 -26.78 18.79
C MET A 1 -34.97 -25.90 19.80
N ALA A 2 -33.81 -26.30 20.33
CA ALA A 2 -33.03 -25.40 21.17
C ALA A 2 -32.68 -24.16 20.34
N SER A 3 -32.93 -22.96 20.88
CA SER A 3 -32.55 -21.70 20.23
C SER A 3 -31.03 -21.71 20.06
N ILE A 4 -30.57 -21.60 18.81
CA ILE A 4 -29.15 -21.43 18.51
C ILE A 4 -28.78 -20.03 18.99
N ASN A 5 -27.93 -19.94 20.01
CA ASN A 5 -27.49 -18.65 20.52
C ASN A 5 -26.36 -18.10 19.65
N VAL A 6 -26.71 -17.24 18.69
CA VAL A 6 -25.73 -16.55 17.83
C VAL A 6 -25.32 -15.24 18.52
N PRO A 7 -24.03 -15.00 18.83
CA PRO A 7 -23.58 -13.75 19.43
C PRO A 7 -23.93 -12.52 18.56
N PRO A 8 -24.08 -11.33 19.15
CA PRO A 8 -24.38 -10.11 18.40
C PRO A 8 -23.29 -9.78 17.37
N ASN A 9 -23.66 -9.13 16.27
CA ASN A 9 -22.70 -8.69 15.27
C ASN A 9 -21.97 -7.41 15.71
N ASP A 10 -20.66 -7.39 15.56
CA ASP A 10 -19.83 -6.17 15.52
C ASP A 10 -19.28 -6.03 14.09
N PRO A 11 -19.56 -4.93 13.36
CA PRO A 11 -19.01 -4.71 12.02
C PRO A 11 -17.48 -4.60 11.96
N LYS A 12 -16.79 -4.33 13.09
CA LYS A 12 -15.35 -4.06 13.14
C LYS A 12 -14.52 -5.14 13.84
N ALA A 13 -15.18 -6.17 14.39
CA ALA A 13 -14.52 -7.24 15.13
C ALA A 13 -15.08 -8.62 14.71
N PRO A 14 -14.28 -9.70 14.81
CA PRO A 14 -14.77 -11.05 14.54
C PRO A 14 -15.89 -11.40 15.52
N ARG A 15 -16.83 -12.25 15.09
CA ARG A 15 -17.88 -12.72 16.01
C ARG A 15 -17.38 -13.85 16.90
N TRP A 16 -16.59 -14.76 16.33
CA TRP A 16 -16.00 -15.89 17.03
C TRP A 16 -14.50 -15.91 16.83
N LEU A 17 -13.79 -16.38 17.86
CA LEU A 17 -12.41 -16.82 17.74
C LEU A 17 -12.31 -18.27 18.21
N LEU A 18 -11.44 -19.03 17.56
CA LEU A 18 -11.05 -20.38 17.97
C LEU A 18 -9.93 -20.29 18.99
N ASP A 19 -10.14 -20.91 20.15
CA ASP A 19 -9.11 -21.16 21.14
C ASP A 19 -8.36 -22.44 20.77
N LEU A 20 -7.11 -22.31 20.31
CA LEU A 20 -6.30 -23.45 19.88
C LEU A 20 -5.90 -24.39 21.02
N GLN A 21 -5.82 -23.86 22.25
CA GLN A 21 -5.41 -24.64 23.43
C GLN A 21 -6.57 -25.51 23.92
N GLU A 22 -7.74 -24.91 24.10
CA GLU A 22 -8.94 -25.61 24.59
C GLU A 22 -9.73 -26.28 23.47
N TRP A 23 -9.36 -26.04 22.20
CA TRP A 23 -10.07 -26.53 21.01
C TRP A 23 -11.58 -26.24 21.04
N ARG A 24 -11.92 -24.97 21.21
CA ARG A 24 -13.31 -24.50 21.30
C ARG A 24 -13.49 -23.13 20.66
N ILE A 25 -14.63 -22.91 20.03
CA ILE A 25 -14.99 -21.56 19.56
C ILE A 25 -15.60 -20.76 20.70
N GLN A 26 -15.24 -19.48 20.79
CA GLN A 26 -15.74 -18.55 21.80
C GLN A 26 -16.22 -17.26 21.14
N PRO A 27 -17.32 -16.65 21.60
CA PRO A 27 -17.69 -15.30 21.19
C PRO A 27 -16.56 -14.33 21.49
N TYR A 28 -16.21 -13.48 20.53
CA TYR A 28 -15.12 -12.49 20.69
C TYR A 28 -15.32 -11.60 21.92
N THR A 29 -16.56 -11.23 22.21
CA THR A 29 -16.97 -10.39 23.35
C THR A 29 -16.78 -11.05 24.72
N GLU A 30 -16.64 -12.37 24.77
CA GLU A 30 -16.47 -13.14 26.01
C GLU A 30 -14.99 -13.41 26.34
N ILE A 31 -14.08 -13.10 25.41
CA ILE A 31 -12.64 -13.26 25.62
C ILE A 31 -12.12 -12.08 26.46
N SER A 32 -11.26 -12.38 27.44
CA SER A 32 -10.68 -11.34 28.29
C SER A 32 -9.95 -10.27 27.47
N ARG A 33 -10.31 -9.01 27.68
CA ARG A 33 -9.62 -7.86 27.07
C ARG A 33 -8.13 -7.84 27.42
N GLU A 34 -7.75 -8.22 28.63
CA GLU A 34 -6.33 -8.29 29.01
C GLU A 34 -5.55 -9.25 28.12
N ILE A 35 -6.16 -10.34 27.65
CA ILE A 35 -5.50 -11.28 26.73
C ILE A 35 -5.45 -10.69 25.32
N LEU A 36 -6.57 -10.15 24.83
CA LEU A 36 -6.62 -9.55 23.50
C LEU A 36 -5.69 -8.33 23.35
N ASP A 37 -5.59 -7.50 24.39
CA ASP A 37 -4.72 -6.33 24.39
C ASP A 37 -3.24 -6.72 24.47
N ARG A 38 -2.91 -7.84 25.13
CA ARG A 38 -1.53 -8.33 25.28
C ARG A 38 -1.05 -9.19 24.11
N GLU A 39 -1.87 -10.12 23.65
CA GLU A 39 -1.48 -11.15 22.66
C GLU A 39 -2.14 -10.95 21.30
N GLY A 40 -3.25 -10.20 21.25
CA GLY A 40 -4.12 -10.12 20.08
C GLY A 40 -4.71 -11.47 19.69
N TYR A 41 -5.27 -11.51 18.48
CA TYR A 41 -5.66 -12.75 17.82
C TYR A 41 -4.93 -12.91 16.48
N GLY A 42 -4.88 -14.15 16.00
CA GLY A 42 -4.27 -14.50 14.73
C GLY A 42 -5.29 -14.68 13.61
N VAL A 43 -4.90 -14.47 12.35
CA VAL A 43 -5.71 -14.83 11.17
C VAL A 43 -5.00 -15.85 10.30
N VAL A 44 -5.80 -16.67 9.61
CA VAL A 44 -5.30 -17.74 8.75
C VAL A 44 -5.79 -17.50 7.33
N SER A 45 -4.85 -17.41 6.39
CA SER A 45 -5.13 -17.29 4.96
C SER A 45 -4.72 -18.57 4.24
N TYR A 46 -5.66 -19.18 3.52
CA TYR A 46 -5.51 -20.48 2.84
C TYR A 46 -6.75 -20.75 1.98
N THR A 47 -6.78 -21.85 1.23
CA THR A 47 -7.94 -22.22 0.41
C THR A 47 -8.35 -23.67 0.65
N TRP A 48 -9.60 -23.91 1.01
CA TRP A 48 -10.09 -25.26 1.32
C TRP A 48 -11.47 -25.60 0.74
N GLY A 49 -12.32 -24.62 0.46
CA GLY A 49 -13.71 -24.87 0.01
C GLY A 49 -13.82 -25.74 -1.25
N TYR A 50 -12.82 -25.69 -2.14
CA TYR A 50 -12.77 -26.49 -3.37
C TYR A 50 -12.50 -27.99 -3.15
N ILE A 51 -12.00 -28.37 -1.97
CA ILE A 51 -11.75 -29.76 -1.56
C ILE A 51 -12.71 -30.21 -0.44
N ALA A 52 -13.66 -29.36 -0.06
CA ALA A 52 -14.64 -29.66 0.97
C ALA A 52 -15.56 -30.82 0.56
N ARG A 53 -15.81 -31.74 1.49
CA ARG A 53 -16.79 -32.82 1.38
C ARG A 53 -18.04 -32.45 2.16
N TRP A 54 -18.93 -31.70 1.51
CA TRP A 54 -20.19 -31.23 2.09
C TRP A 54 -21.12 -32.36 2.56
N ASP A 55 -20.93 -33.57 2.03
CA ASP A 55 -21.65 -34.79 2.40
C ASP A 55 -21.09 -35.50 3.64
N LYS A 56 -19.93 -35.07 4.15
CA LYS A 56 -19.21 -35.77 5.22
C LYS A 56 -18.74 -34.80 6.31
N PRO A 57 -19.25 -34.92 7.55
CA PRO A 57 -18.76 -34.10 8.66
C PRO A 57 -17.31 -34.45 9.01
N ALA A 58 -16.55 -33.45 9.46
CA ALA A 58 -15.24 -33.63 10.05
C ALA A 58 -15.37 -34.34 11.40
N SER A 59 -14.39 -35.21 11.71
CA SER A 59 -14.17 -35.70 13.07
C SER A 59 -13.39 -34.65 13.88
N ASP A 60 -13.57 -34.61 15.20
CA ASP A 60 -12.80 -33.75 16.11
C ASP A 60 -13.02 -32.23 15.88
N THR A 61 -14.26 -31.82 15.67
CA THR A 61 -14.64 -30.40 15.57
C THR A 61 -14.49 -29.70 16.92
N PRO A 62 -14.09 -28.42 16.95
CA PRO A 62 -14.00 -27.65 18.19
C PRO A 62 -15.31 -27.65 18.99
N GLU A 63 -15.22 -27.63 20.31
CA GLU A 63 -16.39 -27.45 21.18
C GLU A 63 -17.07 -26.10 20.88
N GLY A 64 -18.39 -26.06 20.98
CA GLY A 64 -19.19 -24.85 20.79
C GLY A 64 -19.60 -24.57 19.34
N VAL A 65 -19.08 -25.31 18.35
CA VAL A 65 -19.52 -25.16 16.96
C VAL A 65 -20.96 -25.68 16.80
N VAL A 66 -21.85 -24.79 16.34
CA VAL A 66 -23.30 -25.07 16.22
C VAL A 66 -23.75 -25.38 14.79
N TRP A 67 -22.81 -25.60 13.87
CA TRP A 67 -23.07 -26.02 12.49
C TRP A 67 -22.24 -27.25 12.11
N THR A 68 -22.64 -27.94 11.05
CA THR A 68 -21.86 -29.07 10.54
C THR A 68 -20.60 -28.57 9.83
N VAL A 69 -19.43 -28.91 10.37
CA VAL A 69 -18.14 -28.64 9.73
C VAL A 69 -17.83 -29.77 8.74
N PRO A 70 -17.68 -29.50 7.43
CA PRO A 70 -17.33 -30.53 6.45
C PRO A 70 -15.85 -30.95 6.58
N THR A 71 -15.55 -32.21 6.27
CA THR A 71 -14.17 -32.68 6.09
C THR A 71 -13.62 -32.28 4.70
N THR A 72 -12.36 -32.60 4.39
CA THR A 72 -11.78 -32.38 3.04
C THR A 72 -11.30 -33.67 2.38
N THR A 73 -11.08 -33.61 1.07
CA THR A 73 -10.50 -34.73 0.30
C THR A 73 -8.99 -34.88 0.43
N LYS A 74 -8.26 -33.83 0.85
CA LYS A 74 -6.80 -33.83 0.84
C LYS A 74 -6.17 -34.02 2.22
N TRP A 75 -6.71 -33.40 3.27
CA TRP A 75 -6.19 -33.54 4.63
C TRP A 75 -7.29 -33.47 5.70
N PRO A 76 -7.12 -34.20 6.82
CA PRO A 76 -8.06 -34.13 7.94
C PRO A 76 -7.90 -32.83 8.72
N LEU A 77 -8.93 -32.51 9.51
CA LEU A 77 -8.94 -31.36 10.42
C LEU A 77 -7.76 -31.39 11.41
N SER A 78 -7.37 -32.57 11.89
CA SER A 78 -6.23 -32.75 12.79
C SER A 78 -4.90 -32.31 12.17
N ARG A 79 -4.71 -32.48 10.85
CA ARG A 79 -3.51 -32.01 10.16
C ARG A 79 -3.52 -30.49 10.05
N ALA A 80 -4.65 -29.91 9.66
CA ALA A 80 -4.78 -28.46 9.58
C ALA A 80 -4.52 -27.80 10.95
N ARG A 81 -5.05 -28.38 12.04
CA ARG A 81 -4.79 -27.94 13.42
C ARG A 81 -3.30 -27.85 13.74
N GLN A 82 -2.51 -28.87 13.40
CA GLN A 82 -1.06 -28.87 13.64
C GLN A 82 -0.34 -27.71 12.94
N VAL A 83 -0.82 -27.31 11.77
CA VAL A 83 -0.27 -26.14 11.05
C VAL A 83 -0.72 -24.85 11.72
N MET A 84 -1.99 -24.76 12.17
CA MET A 84 -2.49 -23.56 12.87
C MET A 84 -1.70 -23.25 14.14
N GLU A 85 -1.17 -24.26 14.83
CA GLU A 85 -0.30 -24.08 16.01
C GLU A 85 0.98 -23.27 15.71
N LYS A 86 1.40 -23.17 14.45
CA LYS A 86 2.55 -22.34 14.03
C LYS A 86 2.31 -20.84 14.13
N ILE A 87 1.07 -20.38 14.23
CA ILE A 87 0.74 -18.95 14.32
C ILE A 87 1.25 -18.29 15.61
N GLY A 88 1.52 -19.09 16.65
CA GLY A 88 2.11 -18.62 17.90
C GLY A 88 1.20 -17.72 18.74
N THR A 89 -0.12 -17.79 18.57
CA THR A 89 -1.11 -17.15 19.48
C THR A 89 -2.20 -18.14 19.85
N ARG A 90 -2.84 -17.92 21.00
CA ARG A 90 -3.91 -18.80 21.52
C ARG A 90 -5.19 -18.69 20.70
N TYR A 91 -5.58 -17.47 20.34
CA TYR A 91 -6.85 -17.20 19.69
C TYR A 91 -6.65 -16.90 18.22
N ILE A 92 -7.40 -17.58 17.36
CA ILE A 92 -7.36 -17.35 15.92
C ILE A 92 -8.75 -17.18 15.33
N TRP A 93 -8.84 -16.33 14.32
CA TRP A 93 -9.94 -16.36 13.38
C TRP A 93 -9.56 -17.27 12.22
N TRP A 94 -10.29 -18.38 12.10
CA TRP A 94 -10.09 -19.38 11.07
C TRP A 94 -11.42 -19.67 10.41
N ASP A 95 -11.61 -19.22 9.17
CA ASP A 95 -12.89 -19.21 8.44
C ASP A 95 -13.66 -20.56 8.51
N TRP A 96 -12.97 -21.69 8.42
CA TRP A 96 -13.57 -23.03 8.46
C TRP A 96 -14.21 -23.35 9.81
N MET A 97 -13.74 -22.72 10.89
CA MET A 97 -14.26 -22.87 12.26
C MET A 97 -15.04 -21.66 12.77
N CYS A 98 -14.79 -20.46 12.25
CA CYS A 98 -15.34 -19.19 12.73
C CYS A 98 -16.44 -18.63 11.82
N VAL A 99 -16.67 -19.22 10.64
CA VAL A 99 -17.77 -18.86 9.73
C VAL A 99 -18.72 -20.06 9.60
N PRO A 100 -20.05 -19.88 9.71
CA PRO A 100 -21.01 -20.95 9.48
C PRO A 100 -20.87 -21.61 8.09
N GLN A 101 -20.77 -22.94 8.08
CA GLN A 101 -20.54 -23.74 6.89
C GLN A 101 -21.83 -24.35 6.35
N GLY A 102 -22.11 -24.16 5.06
CA GLY A 102 -23.32 -24.67 4.39
C GLY A 102 -24.00 -23.67 3.45
N LEU A 103 -24.96 -24.18 2.68
CA LEU A 103 -25.83 -23.42 1.77
C LEU A 103 -27.03 -22.83 2.53
N LYS A 104 -27.72 -21.86 1.91
CA LYS A 104 -28.89 -21.17 2.50
C LYS A 104 -29.99 -22.11 3.01
N HIS A 105 -30.21 -23.24 2.35
CA HIS A 105 -31.22 -24.23 2.74
C HIS A 105 -30.71 -25.25 3.79
N GLN A 106 -29.42 -25.24 4.10
CA GLN A 106 -28.76 -26.16 5.04
C GLN A 106 -28.49 -25.49 6.40
N LEU A 107 -28.48 -24.15 6.44
CA LEU A 107 -28.24 -23.36 7.64
C LEU A 107 -29.54 -22.79 8.18
N ASP A 108 -29.62 -22.67 9.50
CA ASP A 108 -30.64 -21.85 10.15
C ASP A 108 -30.58 -20.40 9.62
N PRO A 109 -31.72 -19.69 9.43
CA PRO A 109 -31.72 -18.32 8.94
C PRO A 109 -30.80 -17.36 9.71
N GLU A 110 -30.67 -17.51 11.03
CA GLU A 110 -29.77 -16.68 11.84
C GLU A 110 -28.29 -17.01 11.58
N LEU A 111 -27.94 -18.29 11.41
CA LEU A 111 -26.58 -18.70 11.05
C LEU A 111 -26.22 -18.29 9.62
N PHE A 112 -27.16 -18.37 8.68
CA PHE A 112 -26.93 -17.91 7.31
C PHE A 112 -26.72 -16.39 7.26
N LYS A 113 -27.47 -15.63 8.06
CA LYS A 113 -27.24 -14.19 8.23
C LYS A 113 -25.86 -13.92 8.84
N ALA A 114 -25.51 -14.61 9.93
CA ALA A 114 -24.22 -14.46 10.59
C ALA A 114 -23.03 -14.79 9.67
N LYS A 115 -23.18 -15.80 8.79
CA LYS A 115 -22.20 -16.12 7.74
C LYS A 115 -21.92 -14.92 6.83
N GLY A 116 -22.97 -14.30 6.30
CA GLY A 116 -22.83 -13.12 5.44
C GLY A 116 -22.19 -11.95 6.18
N GLU A 117 -22.61 -11.70 7.42
CA GLU A 117 -22.05 -10.64 8.27
C GLU A 117 -20.57 -10.87 8.60
N GLU A 118 -20.15 -12.12 8.82
CA GLU A 118 -18.74 -12.47 9.10
C GLU A 118 -17.85 -12.33 7.87
N ILE A 119 -18.33 -12.76 6.70
CA ILE A 119 -17.61 -12.59 5.41
C ILE A 119 -17.50 -11.10 5.07
N GLY A 120 -18.57 -10.32 5.26
CA GLY A 120 -18.62 -8.90 4.91
C GLY A 120 -17.66 -8.00 5.70
N LYS A 121 -17.10 -8.47 6.81
CA LYS A 121 -16.16 -7.72 7.66
C LYS A 121 -14.73 -8.28 7.69
N GLN A 122 -14.37 -9.17 6.75
CA GLN A 122 -13.02 -9.73 6.66
C GLN A 122 -11.91 -8.67 6.61
N LEU A 123 -12.14 -7.52 5.95
CA LEU A 123 -11.18 -6.41 5.97
C LEU A 123 -10.78 -6.05 7.41
N HIS A 124 -11.76 -5.79 8.28
CA HIS A 124 -11.50 -5.39 9.66
C HIS A 124 -10.88 -6.54 10.47
N ILE A 125 -11.32 -7.78 10.23
CA ILE A 125 -10.77 -8.97 10.90
C ILE A 125 -9.28 -9.14 10.58
N TYR A 126 -8.88 -9.04 9.31
CA TYR A 126 -7.50 -9.20 8.89
C TYR A 126 -6.64 -8.00 9.31
N LYS A 127 -7.14 -6.78 9.16
CA LYS A 127 -6.43 -5.54 9.51
C LYS A 127 -6.13 -5.43 11.02
N ASN A 128 -7.02 -5.92 11.87
CA ASN A 128 -6.87 -5.83 13.33
C ASN A 128 -6.17 -7.07 13.95
N ALA A 129 -5.76 -8.04 13.13
CA ALA A 129 -5.08 -9.24 13.62
C ALA A 129 -3.63 -8.92 14.01
N ALA A 130 -3.19 -9.41 15.18
CA ALA A 130 -1.84 -9.21 15.67
C ALA A 130 -0.84 -10.21 15.04
N LYS A 131 -1.33 -11.38 14.62
CA LYS A 131 -0.53 -12.43 13.99
C LYS A 131 -1.25 -12.98 12.77
N SER A 132 -0.49 -13.61 11.88
CA SER A 132 -1.07 -14.23 10.70
C SER A 132 -0.17 -15.33 10.16
N ILE A 133 -0.78 -16.26 9.43
CA ILE A 133 -0.06 -17.24 8.59
C ILE A 133 -0.76 -17.35 7.24
N VAL A 134 0.03 -17.62 6.19
CA VAL A 134 -0.48 -18.07 4.89
C VAL A 134 -0.08 -19.52 4.70
N TRP A 135 -1.07 -20.40 4.54
CA TRP A 135 -0.84 -21.83 4.38
C TRP A 135 -1.04 -22.29 2.94
N LEU A 136 0.08 -22.55 2.26
CA LEU A 136 0.18 -23.05 0.89
C LEU A 136 0.17 -24.58 0.90
N HIS A 137 -1.00 -25.13 1.21
CA HIS A 137 -1.22 -26.57 1.48
C HIS A 137 -0.89 -27.50 0.30
N SER A 138 -0.81 -27.00 -0.94
CA SER A 138 -0.40 -27.80 -2.10
C SER A 138 1.11 -27.76 -2.30
N THR A 139 1.82 -26.83 -1.68
CA THR A 139 3.25 -26.61 -1.90
C THR A 139 4.10 -27.35 -0.86
N SER A 140 5.30 -27.79 -1.23
CA SER A 140 6.34 -28.29 -0.32
C SER A 140 7.63 -27.54 -0.60
N TRP A 141 8.34 -27.09 0.44
CA TRP A 141 9.63 -26.41 0.27
C TRP A 141 10.80 -27.39 0.06
N GLU A 142 10.62 -28.66 0.43
CA GLU A 142 11.60 -29.73 0.17
C GLU A 142 11.65 -30.12 -1.31
N GLU A 143 10.54 -29.93 -2.03
CA GLU A 143 10.42 -30.19 -3.47
C GLU A 143 10.82 -28.93 -4.28
N ASP A 144 11.34 -29.15 -5.48
CA ASP A 144 11.55 -28.06 -6.43
C ASP A 144 10.23 -27.77 -7.15
N SER A 145 9.53 -26.75 -6.67
CA SER A 145 8.25 -26.30 -7.22
C SER A 145 8.41 -25.02 -8.04
N ALA A 146 7.52 -24.80 -9.00
CA ALA A 146 7.49 -23.56 -9.78
C ALA A 146 7.34 -22.32 -8.87
N LEU A 147 6.60 -22.44 -7.76
CA LEU A 147 6.46 -21.36 -6.79
C LEU A 147 7.78 -21.05 -6.07
N LYS A 148 8.55 -22.08 -5.70
CA LYS A 148 9.88 -21.91 -5.10
C LYS A 148 10.86 -21.25 -6.08
N GLU A 149 10.82 -21.63 -7.37
CA GLU A 149 11.61 -20.98 -8.42
C GLU A 149 11.25 -19.49 -8.59
N LEU A 150 9.96 -19.14 -8.53
CA LEU A 150 9.50 -17.75 -8.58
C LEU A 150 9.94 -16.94 -7.34
N LEU A 151 9.86 -17.52 -6.15
CA LEU A 151 10.31 -16.88 -4.90
C LEU A 151 11.82 -16.64 -4.91
N LEU A 152 12.58 -17.56 -5.50
CA LEU A 152 14.04 -17.50 -5.58
C LEU A 152 14.55 -16.87 -6.87
N LEU A 153 13.70 -16.24 -7.67
CA LEU A 153 14.02 -15.74 -9.01
C LEU A 153 15.29 -14.87 -9.03
N GLU A 154 16.23 -15.24 -9.91
CA GLU A 154 17.61 -14.72 -9.85
C GLU A 154 17.78 -13.24 -10.18
N MET A 155 16.91 -12.65 -11.00
CA MET A 155 17.04 -11.24 -11.41
C MET A 155 16.86 -10.23 -10.28
N SER A 156 16.27 -10.64 -9.16
CA SER A 156 16.15 -9.82 -7.96
C SER A 156 17.43 -9.84 -7.10
N ARG A 157 18.44 -10.64 -7.50
CA ARG A 157 19.65 -10.88 -6.71
C ARG A 157 20.80 -9.94 -7.12
N PRO A 158 21.55 -9.38 -6.14
CA PRO A 158 22.78 -8.66 -6.42
C PRO A 158 23.81 -9.53 -7.18
N GLY A 159 24.37 -9.02 -8.27
CA GLY A 159 25.40 -9.70 -9.06
C GLY A 159 24.89 -10.70 -10.11
N PHE A 160 23.59 -10.74 -10.37
CA PHE A 160 23.02 -11.47 -11.50
C PHE A 160 23.68 -11.04 -12.82
N GLN A 161 24.19 -12.01 -13.58
CA GLN A 161 24.68 -11.76 -14.93
C GLN A 161 23.52 -11.85 -15.90
N ASP A 162 23.42 -10.83 -16.74
CA ASP A 162 22.38 -10.68 -17.74
C ASP A 162 22.18 -11.98 -18.54
N PRO A 163 20.94 -12.49 -18.65
CA PRO A 163 20.68 -13.70 -19.41
C PRO A 163 20.96 -13.36 -20.87
N THR A 164 21.77 -14.18 -21.54
CA THR A 164 22.12 -14.01 -22.95
C THR A 164 20.88 -13.96 -23.86
N LEU A 165 19.75 -14.49 -23.39
CA LEU A 165 18.43 -14.43 -24.02
C LEU A 165 17.35 -14.06 -22.98
N VAL A 166 17.05 -12.76 -22.86
CA VAL A 166 15.97 -12.22 -21.99
C VAL A 166 14.61 -12.85 -22.31
N GLN A 167 14.37 -13.20 -23.57
CA GLN A 167 13.11 -13.82 -24.03
C GLN A 167 12.89 -15.19 -23.39
N ASP A 168 13.81 -16.13 -23.60
CA ASP A 168 13.76 -17.48 -23.03
C ASP A 168 13.58 -17.46 -21.51
N TYR A 169 14.27 -16.54 -20.84
CA TYR A 169 14.15 -16.37 -19.41
C TYR A 169 12.73 -15.92 -19.01
N THR A 170 12.19 -14.90 -19.67
CA THR A 170 10.85 -14.36 -19.38
C THR A 170 9.78 -15.40 -19.68
N ASP A 171 9.93 -16.17 -20.76
CA ASP A 171 9.02 -17.26 -21.12
C ASP A 171 9.04 -18.37 -20.06
N LYS A 172 10.22 -18.68 -19.50
CA LYS A 172 10.36 -19.60 -18.36
C LYS A 172 9.62 -19.11 -17.13
N VAL A 173 9.71 -17.81 -16.81
CA VAL A 173 8.94 -17.20 -15.71
C VAL A 173 7.44 -17.30 -15.96
N GLY A 174 6.99 -17.05 -17.19
CA GLY A 174 5.59 -17.25 -17.59
C GLY A 174 5.12 -18.69 -17.33
N SER A 175 5.91 -19.69 -17.74
CA SER A 175 5.61 -21.10 -17.48
C SER A 175 5.55 -21.43 -15.99
N TRP A 176 6.46 -20.88 -15.18
CA TRP A 176 6.43 -21.08 -13.73
C TRP A 176 5.21 -20.44 -13.09
N LEU A 177 4.79 -19.24 -13.53
CA LEU A 177 3.56 -18.59 -13.05
C LEU A 177 2.34 -19.47 -13.30
N GLU A 178 2.19 -19.98 -14.53
CA GLU A 178 1.08 -20.86 -14.89
C GLU A 178 1.06 -22.15 -14.06
N THR A 179 2.23 -22.77 -13.88
CA THR A 179 2.35 -24.02 -13.09
C THR A 179 2.09 -23.78 -11.61
N ALA A 180 2.67 -22.72 -11.03
CA ALA A 180 2.45 -22.37 -9.63
C ALA A 180 0.95 -22.10 -9.36
N GLN A 181 0.27 -21.39 -10.26
CA GLN A 181 -1.17 -21.16 -10.16
C GLN A 181 -1.99 -22.44 -10.32
N ALA A 182 -1.58 -23.36 -11.21
CA ALA A 182 -2.25 -24.64 -11.39
C ALA A 182 -2.15 -25.53 -10.14
N ASP A 183 -0.99 -25.54 -9.50
CA ASP A 183 -0.70 -26.40 -8.35
C ASP A 183 -1.23 -25.82 -7.03
N GLU A 184 -1.08 -24.51 -6.83
CA GLU A 184 -1.45 -23.81 -5.60
C GLU A 184 -2.69 -22.94 -5.79
N ARG A 185 -3.81 -23.40 -5.22
CA ARG A 185 -5.11 -22.75 -5.36
C ARG A 185 -5.16 -21.39 -4.66
N TRP A 186 -4.28 -21.13 -3.68
CA TRP A 186 -4.13 -19.81 -3.08
C TRP A 186 -3.77 -18.74 -4.11
N LEU A 187 -3.01 -19.07 -5.16
CA LEU A 187 -2.67 -18.13 -6.23
C LEU A 187 -3.80 -17.91 -7.25
N LYS A 188 -4.96 -18.56 -7.10
CA LYS A 188 -6.11 -18.43 -8.02
C LYS A 188 -7.42 -18.05 -7.35
N SER A 189 -7.47 -17.91 -6.03
CA SER A 189 -8.71 -17.51 -5.35
C SER A 189 -8.88 -15.98 -5.39
N GLY A 190 -10.11 -15.51 -5.61
CA GLY A 190 -10.44 -14.10 -5.53
C GLY A 190 -10.19 -13.49 -4.16
N TRP A 191 -10.58 -14.21 -3.10
CA TRP A 191 -10.42 -13.76 -1.71
C TRP A 191 -8.96 -13.65 -1.31
N THR A 192 -8.11 -14.57 -1.75
CA THR A 192 -6.69 -14.56 -1.41
C THR A 192 -5.94 -13.41 -2.09
N LEU A 193 -6.50 -12.82 -3.17
CA LEU A 193 -5.97 -11.61 -3.78
C LEU A 193 -6.00 -10.43 -2.79
N GLN A 194 -7.08 -10.27 -2.02
CA GLN A 194 -7.12 -9.30 -0.94
C GLN A 194 -6.19 -9.67 0.20
N GLU A 195 -6.22 -10.94 0.61
CA GLU A 195 -5.42 -11.40 1.73
C GLU A 195 -3.94 -11.16 1.47
N GLY A 196 -3.45 -11.38 0.25
CA GLY A 196 -2.03 -11.14 -0.01
C GLY A 196 -1.61 -9.67 -0.08
N VAL A 197 -2.56 -8.75 -0.29
CA VAL A 197 -2.30 -7.31 -0.10
C VAL A 197 -2.27 -6.95 1.39
N LEU A 198 -3.23 -7.46 2.17
CA LEU A 198 -3.35 -7.17 3.61
C LEU A 198 -2.26 -7.85 4.45
N LEU A 199 -1.77 -9.01 4.00
CA LEU A 199 -0.85 -9.89 4.73
C LEU A 199 0.56 -9.85 4.14
N GLY A 200 0.99 -8.73 3.57
CA GLY A 200 2.27 -8.62 2.87
C GLY A 200 3.49 -9.09 3.69
N SER A 201 3.50 -8.86 5.00
CA SER A 201 4.61 -9.26 5.88
C SER A 201 4.47 -10.68 6.47
N THR A 202 3.42 -11.42 6.11
CA THR A 202 3.11 -12.73 6.68
C THR A 202 3.98 -13.82 6.06
N CYS A 203 4.54 -14.71 6.89
CA CYS A 203 5.33 -15.85 6.42
C CYS A 203 4.47 -16.85 5.63
N LEU A 204 5.06 -17.42 4.58
CA LEU A 204 4.49 -18.50 3.78
C LEU A 204 4.85 -19.84 4.41
N LEU A 205 3.82 -20.61 4.78
CA LEU A 205 3.95 -21.97 5.26
C LEU A 205 3.63 -22.96 4.14
N ASP A 206 4.47 -23.97 3.96
CA ASP A 206 4.15 -25.09 3.06
C ASP A 206 3.10 -26.04 3.66
N ARG A 207 2.79 -27.13 2.95
CA ARG A 207 1.87 -28.19 3.39
C ARG A 207 2.18 -28.76 4.77
N ASP A 208 3.42 -28.66 5.23
CA ASP A 208 3.88 -29.22 6.49
C ASP A 208 4.06 -28.19 7.60
N GLY A 209 3.78 -26.91 7.31
CA GLY A 209 3.92 -25.81 8.25
C GLY A 209 5.36 -25.30 8.37
N ASN A 210 6.21 -25.58 7.39
CA ASN A 210 7.58 -25.09 7.33
C ASN A 210 7.67 -23.78 6.54
N THR A 211 8.65 -22.96 6.88
CA THR A 211 8.98 -21.72 6.15
C THR A 211 10.15 -21.94 5.21
N LEU A 212 10.08 -21.40 3.99
CA LEU A 212 11.24 -21.33 3.12
C LEU A 212 12.20 -20.26 3.65
N SER A 213 13.47 -20.62 3.87
CA SER A 213 14.47 -19.69 4.38
C SER A 213 15.54 -19.39 3.34
N ASP A 214 15.85 -18.11 3.17
CA ASP A 214 16.91 -17.62 2.31
C ASP A 214 17.34 -16.22 2.81
N SER A 215 18.65 -15.95 2.84
CA SER A 215 19.17 -14.66 3.30
C SER A 215 18.83 -13.48 2.38
N ARG A 216 18.28 -13.75 1.20
CA ARG A 216 17.97 -12.76 0.16
C ARG A 216 16.51 -12.33 0.16
N PHE A 217 15.65 -12.92 0.99
CA PHE A 217 14.28 -12.44 1.15
C PHE A 217 14.28 -11.05 1.79
N TYR A 218 13.24 -10.28 1.46
CA TYR A 218 13.29 -8.83 1.55
C TYR A 218 13.20 -8.31 2.99
N ASN A 219 12.23 -8.81 3.76
CA ASN A 219 11.92 -8.33 5.11
C ASN A 219 12.48 -9.24 6.22
N SER A 220 12.88 -10.46 5.89
CA SER A 220 13.34 -11.44 6.86
C SER A 220 14.18 -12.52 6.16
N SER A 221 14.75 -13.45 6.92
CA SER A 221 15.37 -14.65 6.32
C SER A 221 14.36 -15.70 5.88
N GLN A 222 13.05 -15.42 5.98
CA GLN A 222 11.94 -16.31 5.62
C GLN A 222 11.09 -15.69 4.51
N ALA A 223 10.58 -16.53 3.62
CA ALA A 223 9.68 -16.11 2.56
C ALA A 223 8.36 -15.58 3.14
N THR A 224 8.01 -14.36 2.76
CA THR A 224 6.74 -13.71 3.08
C THR A 224 5.87 -13.56 1.85
N VAL A 225 4.61 -13.18 2.04
CA VAL A 225 3.70 -12.85 0.92
C VAL A 225 4.29 -11.79 0.00
N ARG A 226 5.00 -10.79 0.54
CA ARG A 226 5.67 -9.75 -0.26
C ARG A 226 6.68 -10.34 -1.23
N ASP A 227 7.39 -11.39 -0.82
CA ASP A 227 8.39 -12.07 -1.65
C ASP A 227 7.76 -12.80 -2.85
N LEU A 228 6.45 -13.09 -2.84
CA LEU A 228 5.74 -13.57 -4.04
C LEU A 228 5.65 -12.49 -5.13
N SER A 229 5.65 -11.22 -4.73
CA SER A 229 5.36 -10.11 -5.63
C SER A 229 6.60 -9.38 -6.13
N ILE A 230 7.60 -9.24 -5.27
CA ILE A 230 8.82 -8.47 -5.58
C ILE A 230 9.47 -8.96 -6.89
N PRO A 231 9.77 -10.27 -7.09
CA PRO A 231 10.54 -10.67 -8.25
C PRO A 231 9.80 -10.48 -9.58
N ALA A 232 8.49 -10.79 -9.61
CA ALA A 232 7.65 -10.55 -10.77
C ALA A 232 7.50 -9.05 -11.08
N SER A 233 7.42 -8.21 -10.04
CA SER A 233 7.35 -6.75 -10.19
C SER A 233 8.64 -6.16 -10.76
N VAL A 234 9.79 -6.64 -10.29
CA VAL A 234 11.11 -6.24 -10.81
C VAL A 234 11.24 -6.63 -12.28
N LEU A 235 10.86 -7.85 -12.66
CA LEU A 235 10.84 -8.29 -14.06
C LEU A 235 9.98 -7.35 -14.93
N ALA A 236 8.75 -7.10 -14.49
CA ALA A 236 7.82 -6.26 -15.23
C ALA A 236 8.36 -4.84 -15.44
N HIS A 237 9.01 -4.26 -14.41
CA HIS A 237 9.63 -2.94 -14.50
C HIS A 237 10.84 -2.91 -15.46
N ASN A 238 11.69 -3.94 -15.41
CA ASN A 238 12.84 -4.06 -16.31
C ASN A 238 12.40 -4.19 -17.77
N LEU A 239 11.36 -4.99 -18.05
CA LEU A 239 10.78 -5.12 -19.39
C LEU A 239 10.11 -3.82 -19.85
N ALA A 240 9.40 -3.12 -18.96
CA ALA A 240 8.79 -1.83 -19.28
C ALA A 240 9.84 -0.77 -19.63
N THR A 241 10.97 -0.77 -18.92
CA THR A 241 12.13 0.08 -19.24
C THR A 241 12.73 -0.27 -20.60
N ALA A 242 12.91 -1.56 -20.89
CA ALA A 242 13.39 -2.01 -22.21
C ALA A 242 12.45 -1.58 -23.35
N TYR A 243 11.13 -1.68 -23.14
CA TYR A 243 10.11 -1.23 -24.09
C TYR A 243 10.17 0.28 -24.33
N PHE A 244 10.36 1.06 -23.26
CA PHE A 244 10.52 2.51 -23.35
C PHE A 244 11.74 2.90 -24.20
N ILE A 245 12.91 2.28 -23.95
CA ILE A 245 14.15 2.50 -24.70
C ILE A 245 13.98 2.16 -26.19
N GLN A 246 13.35 1.03 -26.50
CA GLN A 246 13.11 0.64 -27.89
C GLN A 246 12.16 1.60 -28.62
N SER A 247 11.12 2.06 -27.93
CA SER A 247 10.07 2.90 -28.53
C SER A 247 10.55 4.35 -28.75
N GLU A 248 11.27 4.92 -27.80
CA GLU A 248 11.64 6.34 -27.82
C GLU A 248 13.11 6.58 -28.16
N GLY A 249 13.94 5.53 -28.26
CA GLY A 249 15.33 5.62 -28.67
C GLY A 249 16.24 6.40 -27.71
N HIS A 250 15.80 6.61 -26.47
CA HIS A 250 16.62 7.14 -25.38
C HIS A 250 17.56 6.04 -24.89
N ASP A 251 18.83 6.36 -24.65
CA ASP A 251 19.68 5.49 -23.83
C ASP A 251 19.04 5.39 -22.43
N PRO A 252 19.07 4.21 -21.77
CA PRO A 252 18.58 4.09 -20.41
C PRO A 252 19.20 5.20 -19.57
N ASP A 253 18.37 5.89 -18.80
CA ASP A 253 18.89 6.68 -17.69
C ASP A 253 19.56 5.71 -16.72
N THR A 254 20.88 5.60 -16.83
CA THR A 254 21.71 4.63 -16.09
C THR A 254 21.77 4.92 -14.59
N THR A 255 21.18 6.04 -14.14
CA THR A 255 21.12 6.45 -12.73
C THR A 255 19.96 5.79 -11.96
N ARG A 256 19.04 5.11 -12.67
CA ARG A 256 17.87 4.46 -12.04
C ARG A 256 18.16 3.04 -11.56
N PRO A 257 17.68 2.64 -10.37
CA PRO A 257 17.78 1.25 -9.91
C PRO A 257 17.10 0.28 -10.89
N GLY A 258 17.88 -0.61 -11.52
CA GLY A 258 17.37 -1.60 -12.48
C GLY A 258 17.19 -1.10 -13.92
N ALA A 259 17.40 0.20 -14.21
CA ALA A 259 17.32 0.66 -15.58
C ALA A 259 18.48 0.12 -16.42
N GLY A 260 18.11 -0.46 -17.56
CA GLY A 260 19.08 -0.85 -18.58
C GLY A 260 19.55 -2.30 -18.52
N GLN A 261 19.16 -3.14 -17.55
CA GLN A 261 19.53 -4.57 -17.55
C GLN A 261 19.15 -5.25 -18.88
N PHE A 262 17.92 -5.06 -19.36
CA PHE A 262 17.45 -5.75 -20.57
C PHE A 262 17.40 -4.87 -21.83
N GLY A 263 17.46 -3.54 -21.67
CA GLY A 263 17.23 -2.60 -22.77
C GLY A 263 18.22 -2.75 -23.93
N HIS A 264 19.46 -3.13 -23.64
CA HIS A 264 20.53 -3.29 -24.63
C HIS A 264 20.67 -4.73 -25.17
N LEU A 265 19.97 -5.71 -24.57
CA LEU A 265 20.08 -7.13 -24.89
C LEU A 265 19.06 -7.61 -25.94
N LEU A 266 18.09 -6.76 -26.28
CA LEU A 266 17.03 -7.09 -27.22
C LEU A 266 17.27 -6.39 -28.57
N PRO A 267 17.08 -7.09 -29.71
CA PRO A 267 17.15 -6.47 -31.03
C PRO A 267 16.17 -5.29 -31.14
N LYS A 268 16.59 -4.20 -31.80
CA LYS A 268 15.68 -3.10 -32.18
C LYS A 268 14.84 -3.52 -33.40
N ALA A 269 13.85 -4.39 -33.17
CA ALA A 269 12.96 -4.93 -34.18
C ALA A 269 11.48 -4.81 -33.74
N PRO A 270 10.52 -4.60 -34.67
CA PRO A 270 9.09 -4.49 -34.33
C PRO A 270 8.56 -5.69 -33.55
N GLU A 271 9.04 -6.90 -33.86
CA GLU A 271 8.65 -8.13 -33.17
C GLU A 271 9.05 -8.12 -31.69
N SER A 272 10.22 -7.55 -31.36
CA SER A 272 10.71 -7.42 -29.98
C SER A 272 9.84 -6.45 -29.18
N THR A 273 9.36 -5.38 -29.80
CA THR A 273 8.47 -4.39 -29.21
C THR A 273 7.09 -4.99 -28.90
N VAL A 274 6.51 -5.77 -29.81
CA VAL A 274 5.24 -6.48 -29.57
C VAL A 274 5.38 -7.52 -28.46
N TRP A 275 6.47 -8.30 -28.48
CA TRP A 275 6.76 -9.29 -27.45
C TRP A 275 6.86 -8.64 -26.07
N LEU A 276 7.62 -7.55 -25.92
CA LEU A 276 7.75 -6.83 -24.65
C LEU A 276 6.40 -6.42 -24.06
N ARG A 277 5.54 -5.82 -24.89
CA ARG A 277 4.21 -5.35 -24.45
C ARG A 277 3.34 -6.51 -23.94
N ARG A 278 3.32 -7.62 -24.68
CA ARG A 278 2.58 -8.84 -24.30
C ARG A 278 3.14 -9.45 -23.01
N SER A 279 4.46 -9.54 -22.86
CA SER A 279 5.09 -10.07 -21.65
C SER A 279 4.75 -9.23 -20.41
N ILE A 280 4.76 -7.91 -20.53
CA ILE A 280 4.39 -7.02 -19.42
C ILE A 280 2.89 -7.15 -19.09
N GLN A 281 2.03 -7.26 -20.10
CA GLN A 281 0.60 -7.53 -19.90
C GLN A 281 0.38 -8.84 -19.13
N THR A 282 1.02 -9.93 -19.55
CA THR A 282 0.94 -11.24 -18.88
C THR A 282 1.39 -11.16 -17.43
N LEU A 283 2.53 -10.50 -17.16
CA LEU A 283 3.04 -10.33 -15.81
C LEU A 283 2.08 -9.50 -14.94
N ALA A 284 1.59 -8.36 -15.45
CA ALA A 284 0.63 -7.51 -14.75
C ALA A 284 -0.67 -8.27 -14.41
N GLN A 285 -1.14 -9.13 -15.33
CA GLN A 285 -2.35 -9.92 -15.15
C GLN A 285 -2.16 -11.17 -14.28
N SER A 286 -0.91 -11.56 -13.97
CA SER A 286 -0.63 -12.72 -13.12
C SER A 286 -1.15 -12.57 -11.68
N GLY A 287 -1.39 -11.33 -11.23
CA GLY A 287 -1.76 -11.02 -9.85
C GLY A 287 -0.60 -11.19 -8.87
N LEU A 288 0.64 -11.13 -9.36
CA LEU A 288 1.87 -11.04 -8.56
C LEU A 288 2.66 -9.74 -8.83
N VAL A 289 2.30 -8.91 -9.81
CA VAL A 289 2.95 -7.61 -10.03
C VAL A 289 2.27 -6.53 -9.21
N GLY A 290 3.03 -5.75 -8.46
CA GLY A 290 2.51 -4.61 -7.66
C GLY A 290 1.44 -5.04 -6.67
N TYR A 291 1.62 -6.19 -6.05
CA TYR A 291 0.69 -6.83 -5.12
C TYR A 291 0.79 -6.20 -3.72
N PHE A 292 0.63 -4.89 -3.66
CA PHE A 292 0.85 -4.08 -2.46
C PHE A 292 -0.29 -3.10 -2.24
N ALA A 293 -0.40 -2.57 -1.02
CA ALA A 293 -1.31 -1.48 -0.72
C ALA A 293 -1.06 -0.30 -1.67
N PHE A 294 -2.10 0.48 -1.95
CA PHE A 294 -2.03 1.67 -2.81
C PHE A 294 -1.68 1.40 -4.29
N SER A 295 -1.85 0.17 -4.78
CA SER A 295 -1.64 -0.20 -6.20
C SER A 295 -2.93 -0.68 -6.89
N PRO A 296 -4.00 0.14 -6.95
CA PRO A 296 -5.33 -0.31 -7.36
C PRO A 296 -5.37 -0.91 -8.77
N LEU A 297 -4.67 -0.31 -9.75
CA LEU A 297 -4.63 -0.86 -11.12
C LEU A 297 -3.86 -2.17 -11.22
N SER A 298 -2.82 -2.37 -10.43
CA SER A 298 -2.09 -3.65 -10.39
C SER A 298 -2.95 -4.76 -9.76
N ILE A 299 -3.66 -4.44 -8.68
CA ILE A 299 -4.61 -5.36 -8.04
C ILE A 299 -5.75 -5.73 -9.01
N LEU A 300 -6.32 -4.73 -9.69
CA LEU A 300 -7.36 -4.93 -10.70
C LEU A 300 -6.86 -5.74 -11.89
N ALA A 301 -5.66 -5.46 -12.43
CA ALA A 301 -5.07 -6.27 -13.49
C ALA A 301 -4.90 -7.74 -13.03
N GLY A 302 -4.44 -7.93 -11.80
CA GLY A 302 -4.31 -9.24 -11.16
C GLY A 302 -5.61 -10.02 -10.96
N LYS A 303 -6.76 -9.33 -10.96
CA LYS A 303 -8.11 -9.94 -10.93
C LYS A 303 -8.27 -11.00 -12.03
N ASN A 304 -7.63 -10.79 -13.19
CA ASN A 304 -7.76 -11.63 -14.38
C ASN A 304 -7.22 -13.06 -14.18
N SER A 305 -6.27 -13.28 -13.26
CA SER A 305 -5.77 -14.63 -12.95
C SER A 305 -6.56 -15.33 -11.83
N ARG A 306 -7.58 -14.67 -11.27
CA ARG A 306 -8.34 -15.17 -10.12
C ARG A 306 -9.72 -15.70 -10.52
N ALA A 307 -10.19 -16.65 -9.73
CA ALA A 307 -11.50 -17.28 -9.85
C ALA A 307 -12.36 -16.91 -8.63
N TYR A 308 -13.62 -16.63 -8.90
CA TYR A 308 -14.60 -16.20 -7.91
C TYR A 308 -15.71 -17.23 -7.81
N GLY A 309 -16.16 -17.54 -6.59
CA GLY A 309 -17.28 -18.45 -6.36
C GLY A 309 -18.61 -17.82 -6.77
N TRP A 310 -18.73 -16.50 -6.56
CA TRP A 310 -19.85 -15.66 -6.98
C TRP A 310 -19.33 -14.51 -7.83
N GLU A 311 -20.09 -14.08 -8.84
CA GLU A 311 -19.69 -12.99 -9.72
C GLU A 311 -19.46 -11.68 -8.95
N GLN A 312 -20.30 -11.41 -7.94
CA GLN A 312 -20.21 -10.24 -7.06
C GLN A 312 -18.90 -10.20 -6.26
N ASP A 313 -18.34 -11.35 -5.90
CA ASP A 313 -17.06 -11.44 -5.18
C ASP A 313 -15.91 -10.85 -6.02
N SER A 314 -16.07 -10.77 -7.34
CA SER A 314 -15.09 -10.12 -8.22
C SER A 314 -14.90 -8.63 -7.91
N CYS A 315 -15.82 -8.01 -7.17
CA CYS A 315 -15.69 -6.67 -6.59
C CYS A 315 -15.56 -6.76 -5.06
N TRP A 316 -16.48 -7.46 -4.40
CA TRP A 316 -16.56 -7.47 -2.93
C TRP A 316 -15.34 -8.06 -2.25
N ALA A 317 -14.69 -9.05 -2.86
CA ALA A 317 -13.45 -9.61 -2.31
C ALA A 317 -12.25 -8.67 -2.42
N LEU A 318 -12.35 -7.55 -3.15
CA LEU A 318 -11.24 -6.59 -3.36
C LEU A 318 -11.43 -5.29 -2.57
N VAL A 319 -12.60 -5.09 -1.95
CA VAL A 319 -12.88 -3.92 -1.11
C VAL A 319 -11.81 -3.75 -0.03
N GLY A 320 -11.39 -4.84 0.61
CA GLY A 320 -10.34 -4.79 1.63
C GLY A 320 -8.94 -4.60 1.06
N ALA A 321 -8.62 -5.16 -0.10
CA ALA A 321 -7.33 -4.98 -0.78
C ALA A 321 -7.05 -3.50 -1.09
N MET A 322 -8.13 -2.77 -1.38
CA MET A 322 -8.12 -1.35 -1.72
C MET A 322 -8.54 -0.46 -0.54
N GLU A 323 -8.80 -1.07 0.63
CA GLU A 323 -9.25 -0.40 1.84
C GLU A 323 -10.38 0.62 1.56
N LEU A 324 -11.37 0.21 0.75
CA LEU A 324 -12.51 1.05 0.39
C LEU A 324 -13.48 1.08 1.58
N GLU A 325 -13.44 2.17 2.34
CA GLU A 325 -14.29 2.36 3.51
C GLU A 325 -15.65 2.97 3.10
N ASN A 326 -16.68 2.74 3.92
CA ASN A 326 -18.03 3.30 3.74
C ASN A 326 -18.79 2.83 2.48
N ILE A 327 -18.37 1.72 1.87
CA ILE A 327 -19.13 1.07 0.79
C ILE A 327 -20.17 0.10 1.36
N GLU A 328 -21.41 0.23 0.90
CA GLU A 328 -22.48 -0.72 1.23
C GLU A 328 -22.30 -2.02 0.44
N VAL A 329 -21.95 -3.10 1.14
CA VAL A 329 -21.79 -4.43 0.55
C VAL A 329 -23.11 -5.19 0.67
N SER A 330 -23.75 -5.49 -0.46
CA SER A 330 -24.91 -6.37 -0.54
C SER A 330 -24.83 -7.26 -1.77
N TYR A 331 -25.22 -8.52 -1.61
CA TYR A 331 -25.36 -9.48 -2.70
C TYR A 331 -26.72 -9.38 -3.41
N ASP A 332 -27.63 -8.56 -2.88
CA ASP A 332 -28.94 -8.31 -3.51
C ASP A 332 -28.84 -7.27 -4.65
N PHE A 333 -27.74 -6.51 -4.73
CA PHE A 333 -27.51 -5.55 -5.81
C PHE A 333 -27.20 -6.28 -7.14
N PRO A 334 -27.69 -5.76 -8.28
CA PRO A 334 -27.27 -6.25 -9.59
C PRO A 334 -25.80 -5.89 -9.85
N MET A 335 -25.10 -6.74 -10.63
CA MET A 335 -23.66 -6.59 -10.85
C MET A 335 -23.26 -5.21 -11.41
N GLU A 336 -24.08 -4.60 -12.26
CA GLU A 336 -23.83 -3.26 -12.79
C GLU A 336 -23.79 -2.18 -11.70
N GLU A 337 -24.69 -2.27 -10.72
CA GLU A 337 -24.71 -1.35 -9.59
C GLU A 337 -23.51 -1.59 -8.66
N ILE A 338 -23.14 -2.86 -8.45
CA ILE A 338 -21.94 -3.26 -7.70
C ILE A 338 -20.69 -2.63 -8.32
N LYS A 339 -20.53 -2.75 -9.64
CA LYS A 339 -19.39 -2.17 -10.36
C LYS A 339 -19.38 -0.64 -10.26
N ARG A 340 -20.55 0.02 -10.37
CA ARG A 340 -20.64 1.48 -10.20
C ARG A 340 -20.26 1.93 -8.80
N ARG A 341 -20.77 1.27 -7.76
CA ARG A 341 -20.43 1.55 -6.34
C ARG A 341 -18.95 1.35 -6.08
N PHE A 342 -18.40 0.24 -6.58
CA PHE A 342 -16.99 -0.08 -6.42
C PHE A 342 -16.08 0.94 -7.13
N LEU A 343 -16.40 1.30 -8.38
CA LEU A 343 -15.66 2.31 -9.12
C LEU A 343 -15.77 3.69 -8.50
N SER A 344 -16.96 4.07 -8.02
CA SER A 344 -17.18 5.35 -7.33
C SER A 344 -16.28 5.47 -6.09
N ALA A 345 -16.27 4.46 -5.22
CA ALA A 345 -15.40 4.42 -4.06
C ALA A 345 -13.90 4.41 -4.42
N LEU A 346 -13.53 3.71 -5.50
CA LEU A 346 -12.17 3.72 -6.05
C LEU A 346 -11.74 5.11 -6.50
N VAL A 347 -12.58 5.81 -7.26
CA VAL A 347 -12.32 7.18 -7.73
C VAL A 347 -12.22 8.12 -6.54
N ASP A 348 -13.17 8.08 -5.61
CA ASP A 348 -13.16 8.98 -4.45
C ASP A 348 -11.86 8.85 -3.65
N LYS A 349 -11.39 7.60 -3.43
CA LYS A 349 -10.16 7.33 -2.68
C LYS A 349 -8.88 7.57 -3.47
N TYR A 350 -8.84 7.15 -4.73
CA TYR A 350 -7.61 7.06 -5.52
C TYR A 350 -7.59 7.99 -6.73
N GLN A 351 -8.47 8.99 -6.85
CA GLN A 351 -8.49 9.94 -7.96
C GLN A 351 -7.14 10.61 -8.28
N GLY A 352 -6.26 10.75 -7.29
CA GLY A 352 -4.87 11.16 -7.53
C GLY A 352 -4.05 10.04 -8.16
N MET A 353 -4.13 8.82 -7.64
CA MET A 353 -3.24 7.67 -7.92
C MET A 353 -3.65 6.79 -9.08
N MET A 354 -4.96 6.64 -9.29
CA MET A 354 -5.52 5.99 -10.46
C MET A 354 -5.33 6.93 -11.61
N LEU A 355 -4.18 6.77 -12.26
CA LEU A 355 -4.04 6.93 -13.70
C LEU A 355 -5.39 6.77 -14.33
N PHE A 356 -6.07 7.86 -14.65
CA PHE A 356 -7.22 7.73 -15.49
C PHE A 356 -6.68 7.24 -16.86
N LEU A 357 -6.78 5.93 -16.96
CA LEU A 357 -7.02 5.05 -18.05
C LEU A 357 -6.30 5.37 -19.35
N PRO A 358 -5.38 4.52 -19.82
CA PRO A 358 -5.03 4.54 -21.24
C PRO A 358 -6.30 4.24 -22.05
N PHE A 359 -6.54 4.99 -23.12
CA PHE A 359 -7.62 4.71 -24.05
C PHE A 359 -7.54 3.26 -24.57
N LEU A 360 -8.58 2.47 -24.28
CA LEU A 360 -8.69 1.09 -24.73
C LEU A 360 -9.18 1.05 -26.19
N GLU A 361 -8.27 0.73 -27.11
CA GLU A 361 -8.51 0.63 -28.56
C GLU A 361 -8.97 -0.76 -29.01
N CYS A 362 -9.04 -1.72 -28.09
CA CYS A 362 -9.61 -3.04 -28.36
C CYS A 362 -11.05 -3.13 -27.82
N PRO A 363 -11.93 -3.86 -28.51
CA PRO A 363 -13.27 -4.12 -28.01
C PRO A 363 -13.22 -4.98 -26.73
N VAL A 364 -14.14 -4.70 -25.82
CA VAL A 364 -14.31 -5.46 -24.58
C VAL A 364 -15.18 -6.67 -24.86
N GLU A 365 -14.68 -7.84 -24.44
CA GLU A 365 -15.43 -9.09 -24.54
C GLU A 365 -16.38 -9.25 -23.35
N GLU A 366 -17.69 -9.18 -23.62
CA GLU A 366 -18.72 -9.41 -22.63
C GLU A 366 -19.28 -10.83 -22.78
N LYS A 367 -19.12 -11.65 -21.74
CA LYS A 367 -19.68 -13.01 -21.70
C LYS A 367 -21.18 -12.95 -21.43
N ARG A 368 -21.97 -13.51 -22.33
CA ARG A 368 -23.41 -13.71 -22.18
C ARG A 368 -23.75 -15.20 -22.19
N THR A 369 -24.95 -15.52 -21.74
CA THR A 369 -25.49 -16.90 -21.75
C THR A 369 -25.52 -17.52 -23.15
N THR A 370 -25.56 -16.69 -24.20
CA THR A 370 -25.62 -17.11 -25.61
C THR A 370 -24.27 -17.05 -26.34
N GLY A 371 -23.16 -16.81 -25.64
CA GLY A 371 -21.82 -16.62 -26.22
C GLY A 371 -21.19 -15.30 -25.78
N SER A 372 -20.05 -14.92 -26.37
CA SER A 372 -19.43 -13.62 -26.12
C SER A 372 -19.78 -12.59 -27.18
N ILE A 373 -19.97 -11.34 -26.77
CA ILE A 373 -20.11 -10.21 -27.68
C ILE A 373 -18.95 -9.24 -27.50
N GLN A 374 -18.59 -8.56 -28.58
CA GLN A 374 -17.60 -7.49 -28.58
C GLN A 374 -18.34 -6.16 -28.49
N ARG A 375 -18.01 -5.33 -27.50
CA ARG A 375 -18.61 -4.01 -27.31
C ARG A 375 -17.56 -2.94 -27.03
N PRO A 376 -17.90 -1.64 -27.19
CA PRO A 376 -17.04 -0.55 -26.73
C PRO A 376 -16.79 -0.62 -25.22
N PHE A 377 -15.67 -0.03 -24.82
CA PHE A 377 -15.31 0.18 -23.42
C PHE A 377 -16.36 1.02 -22.67
N GLN A 378 -16.59 0.66 -21.42
CA GLN A 378 -17.42 1.37 -20.44
C GLN A 378 -16.58 1.61 -19.18
N TRP A 379 -16.86 2.69 -18.45
CA TRP A 379 -16.12 3.02 -17.23
C TRP A 379 -16.10 1.87 -16.21
N THR A 380 -17.19 1.13 -16.10
CA THR A 380 -17.28 -0.03 -15.20
C THR A 380 -16.30 -1.16 -15.57
N ASP A 381 -15.76 -1.23 -16.80
CA ASP A 381 -14.75 -2.23 -17.18
C ASP A 381 -13.42 -2.05 -16.43
N VAL A 382 -13.17 -0.87 -15.86
CA VAL A 382 -11.98 -0.61 -15.01
C VAL A 382 -11.94 -1.59 -13.85
N VAL A 383 -13.08 -1.82 -13.19
CA VAL A 383 -13.16 -2.70 -12.02
C VAL A 383 -13.05 -4.18 -12.39
N ASP A 384 -13.12 -4.49 -13.69
CA ASP A 384 -12.86 -5.82 -14.24
C ASP A 384 -11.39 -6.04 -14.61
N GLY A 385 -10.52 -5.06 -14.33
CA GLY A 385 -9.10 -5.18 -14.64
C GLY A 385 -8.81 -5.03 -16.12
N ALA A 386 -9.66 -4.31 -16.86
CA ALA A 386 -9.47 -4.07 -18.28
C ALA A 386 -8.21 -3.23 -18.59
N LEU A 387 -7.67 -2.52 -17.60
CA LEU A 387 -6.58 -1.56 -17.80
C LEU A 387 -5.31 -1.97 -17.09
N LEU A 388 -4.20 -1.87 -17.82
CA LEU A 388 -2.87 -2.14 -17.31
C LEU A 388 -2.32 -0.94 -16.53
N PRO A 389 -1.49 -1.18 -15.50
CA PRO A 389 -0.89 -0.12 -14.70
C PRO A 389 0.17 0.64 -15.51
N VAL A 390 -0.20 1.78 -16.09
CA VAL A 390 0.76 2.58 -16.90
C VAL A 390 1.91 3.17 -16.07
N GLY A 391 1.81 3.15 -14.73
CA GLY A 391 2.91 3.43 -13.81
C GLY A 391 4.09 2.47 -13.89
N LEU A 392 3.98 1.35 -14.62
CA LEU A 392 5.15 0.53 -14.95
C LEU A 392 6.07 1.20 -15.97
N PHE A 393 5.57 2.14 -16.79
CA PHE A 393 6.21 2.62 -18.01
C PHE A 393 6.64 4.10 -17.97
N LEU A 394 6.57 4.74 -16.81
CA LEU A 394 6.66 6.19 -16.71
C LEU A 394 8.00 6.68 -16.17
N VAL A 395 8.41 7.80 -16.75
CA VAL A 395 9.60 8.61 -16.47
C VAL A 395 9.11 9.79 -15.64
N GLU A 396 9.68 9.94 -14.45
CA GLU A 396 9.57 11.00 -13.44
C GLU A 396 8.45 12.06 -13.53
N SER A 397 7.82 12.31 -12.37
CA SER A 397 6.84 13.36 -12.17
C SER A 397 7.14 14.07 -10.86
N HIS A 398 7.14 15.39 -10.88
CA HIS A 398 7.30 16.19 -9.67
C HIS A 398 5.97 16.81 -9.29
N THR A 399 5.72 16.95 -7.99
CA THR A 399 4.63 17.80 -7.51
C THR A 399 4.83 19.20 -8.06
N ASP A 400 3.81 19.74 -8.72
CA ASP A 400 3.86 21.13 -9.16
C ASP A 400 3.67 22.01 -7.91
N PRO A 401 4.70 22.76 -7.47
CA PRO A 401 4.61 23.58 -6.27
C PRO A 401 3.53 24.67 -6.39
N GLU A 402 3.07 24.99 -7.60
CA GLU A 402 2.00 25.95 -7.84
C GLU A 402 0.59 25.33 -7.67
N LEU A 403 0.46 24.00 -7.70
CA LEU A 403 -0.76 23.18 -7.59
C LEU A 403 -0.75 22.22 -6.38
N PRO A 404 -0.68 22.73 -5.14
CA PRO A 404 -0.88 21.91 -3.93
C PRO A 404 -2.30 21.29 -3.91
N ALA A 405 -2.48 20.23 -3.11
CA ALA A 405 -3.72 19.43 -3.06
C ALA A 405 -5.02 20.27 -2.94
N GLU A 406 -5.01 21.33 -2.15
CA GLU A 406 -6.14 22.26 -1.96
C GLU A 406 -6.58 23.00 -3.24
N LYS A 407 -5.69 23.07 -4.23
CA LYS A 407 -5.92 23.71 -5.53
C LYS A 407 -6.16 22.70 -6.66
N GLN A 408 -6.10 21.40 -6.36
CA GLN A 408 -6.33 20.37 -7.35
C GLN A 408 -7.84 20.14 -7.56
N PRO A 409 -8.27 19.86 -8.79
CA PRO A 409 -9.66 19.50 -9.05
C PRO A 409 -10.02 18.18 -8.39
N THR A 410 -11.29 18.01 -8.04
CA THR A 410 -11.81 16.74 -7.52
C THR A 410 -12.64 16.03 -8.58
N PHE A 411 -12.58 14.70 -8.55
CA PHE A 411 -13.26 13.80 -9.48
C PHE A 411 -14.29 12.98 -8.72
N HIS A 412 -15.43 12.74 -9.35
CA HIS A 412 -16.48 11.90 -8.78
C HIS A 412 -17.14 11.07 -9.88
N PHE A 413 -17.28 9.77 -9.66
CA PHE A 413 -17.91 8.86 -10.61
C PHE A 413 -19.30 8.44 -10.13
N SER A 414 -20.26 8.49 -11.05
CA SER A 414 -21.69 8.21 -10.82
C SER A 414 -22.42 9.29 -10.00
N ASP A 415 -23.74 9.14 -9.87
CA ASP A 415 -24.56 9.94 -8.95
C ASP A 415 -24.84 9.16 -7.65
N GLU A 416 -25.36 9.81 -6.62
CA GLU A 416 -25.65 9.17 -5.31
C GLU A 416 -26.61 7.97 -5.40
N ARG A 417 -27.34 7.84 -6.51
CA ARG A 417 -28.27 6.72 -6.77
C ARG A 417 -27.65 5.61 -7.63
N PHE A 418 -26.40 5.76 -8.07
CA PHE A 418 -25.68 4.84 -8.94
C PHE A 418 -26.39 4.52 -10.27
N ILE A 419 -27.06 5.52 -10.84
CA ILE A 419 -27.83 5.40 -12.10
C ILE A 419 -26.99 5.91 -13.29
N SER A 420 -26.07 6.84 -13.06
CA SER A 420 -25.22 7.46 -14.09
C SER A 420 -23.86 6.77 -14.20
N ASP A 421 -23.28 6.73 -15.41
CA ASP A 421 -21.89 6.32 -15.67
C ASP A 421 -20.97 7.53 -15.95
N ASP A 422 -21.38 8.71 -15.50
CA ASP A 422 -20.63 9.93 -15.73
C ASP A 422 -19.48 10.05 -14.72
N LEU A 423 -18.28 10.32 -15.23
CA LEU A 423 -17.20 10.91 -14.46
C LEU A 423 -17.35 12.44 -14.50
N ARG A 424 -17.35 13.06 -13.33
CA ARG A 424 -17.55 14.50 -13.14
C ARG A 424 -16.29 15.12 -12.55
N VAL A 425 -16.01 16.36 -12.95
CA VAL A 425 -14.96 17.17 -12.32
C VAL A 425 -15.53 18.39 -11.65
N LYS A 426 -14.97 18.74 -10.51
CA LYS A 426 -15.24 19.98 -9.81
C LYS A 426 -13.93 20.74 -9.62
N ALA A 427 -13.96 22.04 -9.93
CA ALA A 427 -12.87 22.93 -9.55
C ALA A 427 -12.83 23.10 -8.01
N PRO A 428 -11.67 23.44 -7.43
CA PRO A 428 -11.60 23.80 -6.02
C PRO A 428 -12.56 24.95 -5.68
N ASP A 429 -13.11 24.94 -4.47
CA ASP A 429 -14.10 25.94 -4.05
C ASP A 429 -13.57 27.37 -4.23
N GLY A 430 -14.36 28.21 -4.89
CA GLY A 430 -14.01 29.60 -5.18
C GLY A 430 -12.92 29.81 -6.25
N ARG A 431 -12.53 28.77 -7.01
CA ARG A 431 -11.50 28.86 -8.06
C ARG A 431 -12.00 28.41 -9.43
N THR A 432 -11.38 28.92 -10.48
CA THR A 432 -11.59 28.49 -11.87
C THR A 432 -10.52 27.50 -12.31
N LEU A 433 -10.90 26.47 -13.08
CA LEU A 433 -9.96 25.50 -13.66
C LEU A 433 -9.46 25.99 -15.02
N GLY A 434 -8.14 26.06 -15.19
CA GLY A 434 -7.52 26.37 -16.48
C GLY A 434 -7.40 25.11 -17.34
N LEU A 435 -7.90 25.16 -18.58
CA LEU A 435 -7.73 24.10 -19.57
C LEU A 435 -6.85 24.60 -20.72
N PHE A 436 -6.00 23.71 -21.23
CA PHE A 436 -5.08 23.94 -22.32
C PHE A 436 -5.63 23.29 -23.58
N ARG A 437 -5.25 23.83 -24.74
CA ARG A 437 -5.50 23.18 -26.03
C ARG A 437 -4.17 23.00 -26.73
N ALA A 438 -3.98 21.85 -27.37
CA ALA A 438 -2.79 21.59 -28.13
C ALA A 438 -2.65 22.60 -29.28
N SER A 439 -1.47 23.19 -29.39
CA SER A 439 -1.06 24.07 -30.50
C SER A 439 0.09 23.39 -31.23
N LYS A 440 0.05 23.43 -32.57
CA LYS A 440 1.07 22.81 -33.42
C LYS A 440 2.44 23.47 -33.23
N ASP A 441 2.46 24.75 -32.88
CA ASP A 441 3.68 25.55 -32.76
C ASP A 441 4.31 25.47 -31.35
N ASP A 442 3.54 25.04 -30.34
CA ASP A 442 3.96 25.08 -28.92
C ASP A 442 4.26 23.70 -28.32
N ILE A 443 3.93 22.59 -29.02
CA ILE A 443 4.22 21.23 -28.55
C ILE A 443 5.28 20.58 -29.43
N THR A 444 6.51 20.56 -28.93
CA THR A 444 7.66 19.93 -29.60
C THR A 444 7.70 18.41 -29.39
N TYR A 445 7.32 17.95 -28.19
CA TYR A 445 7.31 16.53 -27.81
C TYR A 445 6.07 16.20 -26.99
N PHE A 446 5.52 15.02 -27.22
CA PHE A 446 4.46 14.46 -26.39
C PHE A 446 4.62 12.94 -26.29
N ARG A 447 4.05 12.40 -25.22
CA ARG A 447 3.89 10.96 -25.00
C ARG A 447 2.46 10.76 -24.48
N HIS A 448 1.71 9.87 -25.10
CA HIS A 448 0.46 9.38 -24.54
C HIS A 448 0.34 7.87 -24.72
N TYR A 449 -0.36 7.23 -23.79
CA TYR A 449 -0.42 5.77 -23.70
C TYR A 449 -1.78 5.28 -24.18
N ARG A 450 -1.77 4.28 -25.05
CA ARG A 450 -2.97 3.61 -25.52
C ARG A 450 -2.88 2.12 -25.22
N GLN A 451 -4.00 1.44 -25.09
CA GLN A 451 -4.00 0.00 -24.87
C GLN A 451 -4.72 -0.71 -26.00
N ASP A 452 -4.07 -1.68 -26.62
CA ASP A 452 -4.67 -2.57 -27.62
C ASP A 452 -4.54 -4.04 -27.18
N VAL A 453 -4.81 -4.98 -28.08
CA VAL A 453 -4.76 -6.42 -27.80
C VAL A 453 -3.37 -6.94 -27.38
N ASP A 454 -2.30 -6.21 -27.69
CA ASP A 454 -0.93 -6.56 -27.35
C ASP A 454 -0.43 -5.89 -26.06
N GLY A 455 -1.29 -5.13 -25.37
CA GLY A 455 -0.97 -4.43 -24.13
C GLY A 455 -0.81 -2.92 -24.31
N LEU A 456 0.00 -2.27 -23.47
CA LEU A 456 0.20 -0.81 -23.54
C LEU A 456 1.15 -0.40 -24.66
N ARG A 457 0.76 0.64 -25.39
CA ARG A 457 1.50 1.27 -26.49
C ARG A 457 1.83 2.71 -26.13
N ILE A 458 3.08 3.11 -26.31
CA ILE A 458 3.49 4.52 -26.29
C ILE A 458 3.26 5.11 -27.68
N VAL A 459 2.59 6.25 -27.75
CA VAL A 459 2.46 7.06 -28.95
C VAL A 459 3.14 8.41 -28.69
N SER A 460 4.01 8.83 -29.62
CA SER A 460 4.83 10.03 -29.50
C SER A 460 4.96 10.78 -30.82
N SER A 461 5.61 11.95 -30.80
CA SER A 461 5.75 12.83 -31.98
C SER A 461 6.50 12.21 -33.17
N ARG A 462 7.30 11.17 -32.93
CA ARG A 462 7.95 10.39 -34.00
C ARG A 462 6.97 9.47 -34.74
N THR A 463 5.88 9.08 -34.08
CA THR A 463 4.86 8.19 -34.64
C THR A 463 3.77 8.98 -35.37
N VAL A 464 3.31 10.09 -34.78
CA VAL A 464 2.27 10.96 -35.33
C VAL A 464 2.46 12.38 -34.79
N THR A 465 2.14 13.42 -35.57
CA THR A 465 2.16 14.78 -35.03
C THR A 465 0.95 15.02 -34.12
N VAL A 466 1.07 15.84 -33.07
CA VAL A 466 -0.04 16.11 -32.13
C VAL A 466 -1.30 16.59 -32.87
N ALA A 467 -1.14 17.42 -33.88
CA ALA A 467 -2.24 18.00 -34.64
C ALA A 467 -2.94 16.98 -35.57
N ASP A 468 -2.24 15.92 -35.96
CA ASP A 468 -2.78 14.85 -36.81
C ASP A 468 -3.34 13.69 -35.97
N ASP A 469 -3.08 13.67 -34.66
CA ASP A 469 -3.66 12.69 -33.75
C ASP A 469 -5.15 12.98 -33.52
N PRO A 470 -6.07 12.10 -33.93
CA PRO A 470 -7.51 12.37 -33.88
C PRO A 470 -8.06 12.54 -32.46
N LEU A 471 -7.41 11.95 -31.45
CA LEU A 471 -7.80 12.10 -30.05
C LEU A 471 -7.27 13.43 -29.48
N LEU A 472 -6.01 13.77 -29.75
CA LEU A 472 -5.37 14.95 -29.16
C LEU A 472 -5.77 16.25 -29.87
N ALA A 473 -6.00 16.24 -31.19
CA ALA A 473 -6.26 17.44 -31.99
C ALA A 473 -7.47 18.26 -31.52
N ASN A 474 -8.46 17.59 -30.91
CA ASN A 474 -9.71 18.21 -30.47
C ASN A 474 -9.90 18.20 -28.95
N ALA A 475 -8.93 17.69 -28.18
CA ALA A 475 -9.09 17.54 -26.76
C ALA A 475 -8.68 18.79 -25.97
N TRP A 476 -9.31 18.94 -24.80
CA TRP A 476 -8.84 19.84 -23.77
C TRP A 476 -7.86 19.10 -22.86
N LEU A 477 -6.83 19.81 -22.41
CA LEU A 477 -5.77 19.27 -21.57
C LEU A 477 -5.86 19.94 -20.20
N LEU A 478 -6.03 19.15 -19.15
CA LEU A 478 -6.05 19.63 -17.77
C LEU A 478 -4.67 19.39 -17.14
N PRO A 479 -3.78 20.39 -17.04
CA PRO A 479 -2.46 20.21 -16.44
C PRO A 479 -2.61 20.00 -14.94
N LEU A 480 -1.93 18.98 -14.42
CA LEU A 480 -1.96 18.65 -13.01
C LEU A 480 -0.57 18.59 -12.39
N TRP A 481 0.46 18.30 -13.19
CA TRP A 481 1.84 18.21 -12.69
C TRP A 481 2.85 18.76 -13.69
N THR A 482 4.02 19.13 -13.16
CA THR A 482 5.23 19.34 -13.93
C THR A 482 5.97 18.02 -14.12
N VAL A 483 6.47 17.78 -15.32
CA VAL A 483 7.31 16.61 -15.65
C VAL A 483 8.61 17.09 -16.27
N ASP A 484 9.60 16.18 -16.35
CA ASP A 484 10.92 16.28 -16.99
C ASP A 484 11.25 17.60 -17.70
N LEU A 485 12.45 18.09 -17.46
CA LEU A 485 13.06 19.10 -18.31
C LEU A 485 13.67 18.40 -19.53
N LYS A 486 13.27 18.81 -20.74
CA LYS A 486 13.94 18.38 -21.98
C LYS A 486 14.42 19.60 -22.72
N GLU A 487 15.73 19.70 -22.96
CA GLU A 487 16.35 20.83 -23.67
C GLU A 487 15.92 22.18 -23.06
N ASP A 488 15.98 22.30 -21.73
CA ASP A 488 15.54 23.46 -20.94
C ASP A 488 14.04 23.80 -21.01
N VAL A 489 13.23 22.97 -21.66
CA VAL A 489 11.76 23.11 -21.68
C VAL A 489 11.14 22.25 -20.59
N ARG A 490 10.46 22.90 -19.63
CA ARG A 490 9.71 22.22 -18.57
C ARG A 490 8.42 21.63 -19.11
N GLY A 491 8.28 20.31 -19.05
CA GLY A 491 7.08 19.61 -19.48
C GLY A 491 5.90 19.77 -18.51
N LYS A 492 4.69 19.52 -19.02
CA LYS A 492 3.47 19.41 -18.22
C LYS A 492 2.84 18.05 -18.44
N ARG A 493 2.40 17.43 -17.35
CA ARG A 493 1.51 16.27 -17.37
C ARG A 493 0.08 16.76 -17.31
N CYS A 494 -0.72 16.32 -18.28
CA CYS A 494 -2.09 16.74 -18.44
C CYS A 494 -3.04 15.55 -18.46
N LEU A 495 -4.26 15.75 -17.96
CA LEU A 495 -5.37 14.87 -18.27
C LEU A 495 -5.99 15.21 -19.61
N LEU A 496 -6.25 14.19 -20.42
CA LEU A 496 -7.04 14.34 -21.63
C LEU A 496 -8.51 14.45 -21.27
N VAL A 497 -9.12 15.60 -21.57
CA VAL A 497 -10.53 15.88 -21.31
C VAL A 497 -11.32 15.78 -22.61
N LEU A 498 -12.05 14.66 -22.75
CA LEU A 498 -12.88 14.40 -23.93
C LEU A 498 -14.34 14.81 -23.67
N GLN A 499 -14.97 15.37 -24.71
CA GLN A 499 -16.41 15.66 -24.75
C GLN A 499 -16.96 16.53 -23.59
N LEU A 500 -16.21 17.55 -23.17
CA LEU A 500 -16.63 18.53 -22.16
C LEU A 500 -17.99 19.16 -22.55
N LYS A 501 -19.04 18.94 -21.74
CA LYS A 501 -20.41 19.48 -21.93
C LYS A 501 -20.92 20.08 -20.60
N GLY A 502 -21.59 21.23 -20.62
CA GLY A 502 -22.20 21.87 -19.43
C GLY A 502 -21.48 23.16 -18.98
N PRO A 503 -22.09 23.99 -18.11
CA PRO A 503 -21.87 25.44 -18.14
C PRO A 503 -20.58 25.93 -17.47
N THR A 504 -20.00 26.93 -18.12
CA THR A 504 -18.87 27.78 -17.74
C THR A 504 -19.28 28.93 -16.79
N ALA A 505 -20.10 28.65 -15.77
CA ALA A 505 -20.51 29.61 -14.74
C ALA A 505 -20.23 29.07 -13.32
N ALA A 506 -19.91 29.97 -12.38
CA ALA A 506 -19.44 29.64 -11.04
C ALA A 506 -20.41 28.71 -10.27
N ASP A 507 -19.87 27.60 -9.77
CA ASP A 507 -20.47 26.65 -8.80
C ASP A 507 -21.21 25.40 -9.29
N GLN A 508 -21.11 24.97 -10.57
CA GLN A 508 -21.57 23.63 -11.00
C GLN A 508 -20.44 22.75 -11.61
N PRO A 509 -20.37 21.44 -11.28
CA PRO A 509 -19.37 20.53 -11.84
C PRO A 509 -19.61 20.27 -13.34
N ALA A 510 -18.53 20.23 -14.13
CA ALA A 510 -18.59 19.96 -15.56
C ALA A 510 -18.50 18.45 -15.85
N HIS A 511 -19.20 17.98 -16.89
CA HIS A 511 -19.06 16.62 -17.38
C HIS A 511 -17.76 16.50 -18.16
N ALA A 512 -16.90 15.56 -17.78
CA ALA A 512 -15.66 15.35 -18.51
C ALA A 512 -15.17 13.90 -18.34
N VAL A 513 -14.66 13.37 -19.44
CA VAL A 513 -13.97 12.08 -19.49
C VAL A 513 -12.50 12.36 -19.26
N PHE A 514 -11.87 11.71 -18.28
CA PHE A 514 -10.52 12.05 -17.81
C PHE A 514 -9.50 10.94 -18.06
N GLU A 515 -8.22 11.32 -18.16
CA GLU A 515 -7.08 10.40 -18.14
C GLU A 515 -5.88 10.91 -17.30
N ALA A 516 -5.32 10.23 -16.27
CA ALA A 516 -3.96 10.28 -15.63
C ALA A 516 -3.84 10.28 -14.07
N GLN A 517 -2.58 10.22 -13.53
CA GLN A 517 -2.12 9.55 -12.27
C GLN A 517 -1.21 10.29 -11.26
N ALA A 518 -1.02 9.62 -10.10
CA ALA A 518 0.04 9.78 -9.10
C ALA A 518 1.13 8.70 -9.17
N GLU A 519 2.37 9.17 -9.30
CA GLU A 519 3.58 8.35 -9.24
C GLU A 519 4.52 8.84 -8.12
N ALA A 520 4.32 10.05 -7.57
CA ALA A 520 5.14 10.58 -6.47
C ALA A 520 4.95 9.80 -5.17
N ASP A 521 3.71 9.41 -4.85
CA ASP A 521 3.40 8.58 -3.68
C ASP A 521 3.99 7.17 -3.83
N LYS A 522 4.14 6.70 -5.07
CA LYS A 522 4.68 5.37 -5.38
C LYS A 522 6.21 5.35 -5.29
N GLN A 523 6.91 6.38 -5.75
CA GLN A 523 8.36 6.47 -5.60
C GLN A 523 8.77 6.67 -4.14
N PHE A 524 8.06 7.50 -3.38
CA PHE A 524 8.28 7.61 -1.94
C PHE A 524 7.98 6.29 -1.24
N LYS A 525 6.87 5.61 -1.62
CA LYS A 525 6.54 4.30 -1.06
C LYS A 525 7.56 3.22 -1.40
N ILE A 526 8.12 3.21 -2.62
CA ILE A 526 9.19 2.31 -3.02
C ILE A 526 10.45 2.58 -2.19
N CYS A 527 10.83 3.84 -1.97
CA CYS A 527 11.94 4.19 -1.10
C CYS A 527 11.68 3.79 0.37
N GLN A 528 10.45 3.99 0.86
CA GLN A 528 10.03 3.58 2.19
C GLN A 528 10.06 2.06 2.34
N ASP A 529 9.55 1.33 1.34
CA ASP A 529 9.59 -0.12 1.32
C ASP A 529 11.03 -0.60 1.23
N LEU A 530 11.92 0.00 0.42
CA LEU A 530 13.35 -0.35 0.27
C LEU A 530 14.13 -0.22 1.58
N ILE A 531 13.77 0.77 2.38
CA ILE A 531 14.37 1.00 3.69
C ILE A 531 13.66 0.16 4.78
N GLY A 532 12.40 -0.19 4.58
CA GLY A 532 11.56 -0.89 5.55
C GLY A 532 10.91 0.06 6.58
N VAL A 533 10.59 1.29 6.18
CA VAL A 533 9.95 2.31 7.03
C VAL A 533 8.45 2.43 6.75
N GLY A 534 7.67 2.74 7.79
CA GLY A 534 6.24 3.03 7.65
C GLY A 534 5.98 4.33 6.89
N ASN A 535 4.71 4.62 6.58
CA ASN A 535 4.31 5.80 5.79
C ASN A 535 4.76 7.14 6.40
N GLU A 536 5.06 7.16 7.69
CA GLU A 536 5.52 8.30 8.49
C GLU A 536 7.06 8.30 8.70
N GLY A 537 7.80 7.36 8.11
CA GLY A 537 9.27 7.25 8.24
C GLY A 537 9.76 6.48 9.48
N TRP A 538 8.87 5.97 10.34
CA TRP A 538 9.22 5.27 11.58
C TRP A 538 9.48 3.77 11.39
N VAL A 539 10.38 3.21 12.22
CA VAL A 539 10.63 1.76 12.32
C VAL A 539 10.73 1.33 13.79
N PRO A 540 10.33 0.09 14.13
CA PRO A 540 10.59 -0.49 15.45
C PRO A 540 12.08 -0.48 15.81
N MET A 541 12.41 -0.25 17.08
CA MET A 541 13.80 -0.09 17.55
C MET A 541 14.75 -1.24 17.15
N ASP A 542 14.25 -2.47 17.12
CA ASP A 542 14.95 -3.69 16.71
C ASP A 542 15.24 -3.76 15.20
N GLN A 543 14.55 -2.95 14.39
CA GLN A 543 14.72 -2.84 12.93
C GLN A 543 15.49 -1.58 12.51
N TYR A 544 15.76 -0.67 13.45
CA TYR A 544 16.40 0.63 13.22
C TYR A 544 17.76 0.53 12.55
N GLU A 545 18.66 -0.30 13.07
CA GLU A 545 20.02 -0.39 12.51
C GLU A 545 20.02 -0.93 11.07
N GLY A 546 19.12 -1.88 10.78
CA GLY A 546 18.94 -2.40 9.42
C GLY A 546 18.37 -1.35 8.47
N ALA A 547 17.37 -0.58 8.91
CA ALA A 547 16.79 0.50 8.12
C ALA A 547 17.79 1.65 7.89
N ALA A 548 18.52 2.07 8.92
CA ALA A 548 19.55 3.11 8.81
C ALA A 548 20.70 2.69 7.86
N ALA A 549 21.12 1.43 7.93
CA ALA A 549 22.12 0.90 7.00
C ALA A 549 21.61 0.92 5.54
N ARG A 550 20.36 0.50 5.30
CA ARG A 550 19.74 0.54 3.95
C ARG A 550 19.53 1.97 3.45
N GLN A 551 19.14 2.89 4.33
CA GLN A 551 19.04 4.32 4.04
C GLN A 551 20.39 4.92 3.65
N THR A 552 21.46 4.55 4.35
CA THR A 552 22.83 5.04 4.07
C THR A 552 23.32 4.52 2.72
N ILE A 553 23.01 3.26 2.40
CA ILE A 553 23.31 2.66 1.09
C ILE A 553 22.52 3.40 0.00
N LEU A 554 21.21 3.61 0.19
CA LEU A 554 20.37 4.34 -0.75
C LEU A 554 20.90 5.77 -0.99
N LYS A 555 21.27 6.50 0.08
CA LYS A 555 21.85 7.84 0.00
C LYS A 555 23.14 7.86 -0.80
N LYS A 556 24.04 6.93 -0.49
CA LYS A 556 25.33 6.81 -1.15
C LYS A 556 25.15 6.48 -2.63
N ASP A 557 24.23 5.59 -2.96
CA ASP A 557 23.95 5.21 -4.34
C ASP A 557 23.34 6.39 -5.11
N THR A 558 22.46 7.17 -4.50
CA THR A 558 21.90 8.38 -5.13
C THR A 558 22.92 9.52 -5.29
N LEU A 559 23.83 9.73 -4.33
CA LEU A 559 24.92 10.71 -4.45
C LEU A 559 25.98 10.31 -5.49
N ASN A 560 26.24 9.01 -5.63
CA ASN A 560 27.11 8.47 -6.67
C ASN A 560 26.49 8.62 -8.07
N ALA A 561 25.16 8.56 -8.15
CA ALA A 561 24.41 8.72 -9.39
C ALA A 561 24.29 10.20 -9.85
N ALA A 562 24.51 11.18 -8.96
CA ALA A 562 24.46 12.60 -9.29
C ALA A 562 25.53 13.00 -10.33
N GLU A 563 25.12 13.62 -11.43
CA GLU A 563 25.99 13.89 -12.58
C GLU A 563 26.83 15.16 -12.40
N THR A 564 26.30 16.13 -11.65
CA THR A 564 26.98 17.41 -11.41
C THR A 564 27.30 17.62 -9.93
N ALA A 565 28.33 18.43 -9.65
CA ALA A 565 28.65 18.81 -8.27
C ALA A 565 27.51 19.61 -7.62
N GLU A 566 26.75 20.36 -8.42
CA GLU A 566 25.62 21.17 -7.99
C GLU A 566 24.38 20.31 -7.66
N GLU A 567 24.16 19.25 -8.42
CA GLU A 567 23.13 18.23 -8.14
C GLU A 567 23.50 17.36 -6.93
N ARG A 568 24.77 16.92 -6.84
CA ARG A 568 25.26 16.19 -5.66
C ARG A 568 25.07 17.03 -4.40
N ALA A 569 25.41 18.32 -4.46
CA ALA A 569 25.18 19.26 -3.36
C ALA A 569 23.69 19.38 -3.00
N LYS A 570 22.78 19.44 -4.00
CA LYS A 570 21.33 19.48 -3.75
C LYS A 570 20.77 18.19 -3.16
N ILE A 571 21.26 17.03 -3.59
CA ILE A 571 20.87 15.72 -3.05
C ILE A 571 21.37 15.56 -1.61
N GLU A 572 22.60 16.01 -1.33
CA GLU A 572 23.16 16.05 0.02
C GLU A 572 22.38 17.01 0.93
N GLU A 573 21.99 18.18 0.42
CA GLU A 573 21.24 19.22 1.15
C GLU A 573 19.77 18.87 1.40
N ASN A 574 19.16 18.04 0.54
CA ASN A 574 17.71 17.78 0.56
C ASN A 574 17.37 16.28 0.64
N TRP A 575 18.22 15.46 1.27
CA TRP A 575 18.02 14.02 1.33
C TRP A 575 16.76 13.63 2.10
N ILE A 576 15.87 12.88 1.45
CA ILE A 576 14.50 12.59 1.92
C ILE A 576 14.38 11.74 3.20
N PHE A 577 15.49 11.12 3.63
CA PHE A 577 15.59 10.36 4.89
C PHE A 577 16.79 10.80 5.71
N ASP A 578 17.32 12.00 5.49
CA ASP A 578 18.21 12.56 6.48
C ASP A 578 17.40 12.79 7.75
N ASP A 579 17.92 12.31 8.87
CA ASP A 579 17.58 12.94 10.14
C ASP A 579 17.86 14.42 9.92
N PHE A 580 16.86 15.27 10.15
CA PHE A 580 17.14 16.70 10.27
C PHE A 580 18.20 16.82 11.36
N ARG A 581 19.46 17.05 10.97
CA ARG A 581 20.52 17.25 11.92
C ARG A 581 20.15 18.47 12.74
N GLU A 582 19.77 18.25 13.98
CA GLU A 582 19.65 19.31 14.98
C GLU A 582 20.99 20.06 15.15
N ASP A 583 22.10 19.51 14.63
CA ASP A 583 23.41 20.16 14.56
C ASP A 583 23.38 21.50 13.81
N ASP A 584 22.56 21.70 12.78
CA ASP A 584 22.42 23.01 12.12
C ASP A 584 21.55 24.01 12.93
N TYR A 585 20.84 23.53 13.94
CA TYR A 585 20.22 24.34 14.99
C TYR A 585 21.19 24.63 16.15
N ILE A 586 22.28 23.85 16.30
CA ILE A 586 23.21 23.90 17.44
C ILE A 586 24.60 24.48 17.05
N ALA A 587 24.97 24.51 15.77
CA ALA A 587 26.26 24.98 15.29
C ALA A 587 26.23 26.46 14.84
N ILE A 588 25.97 27.38 15.78
CA ILE A 588 26.59 28.71 15.67
C ILE A 588 27.96 28.61 16.34
N PRO A 589 29.07 28.93 15.65
CA PRO A 589 30.35 29.12 16.28
C PRO A 589 30.20 30.16 17.38
N LYS A 590 30.52 29.78 18.62
CA LYS A 590 30.99 30.75 19.61
C LYS A 590 32.05 31.60 18.88
N LEU A 591 31.77 32.89 18.74
CA LEU A 591 32.62 33.95 18.15
C LEU A 591 32.44 34.21 16.63
N SER A 592 31.30 34.77 16.23
CA SER A 592 31.29 35.82 15.19
C SER A 592 30.25 36.89 15.55
N SER A 593 30.59 38.15 15.31
CA SER A 593 29.91 39.34 15.86
C SER A 593 28.60 39.73 15.17
N GLU A 594 27.91 38.79 14.52
CA GLU A 594 26.65 39.06 13.80
C GLU A 594 25.64 37.89 13.99
N ALA A 595 25.20 37.66 15.23
CA ALA A 595 24.10 36.74 15.49
C ALA A 595 22.76 37.40 15.13
N LYS A 596 22.05 36.87 14.13
CA LYS A 596 20.61 37.13 13.98
C LYS A 596 19.90 36.64 15.24
N GLN A 597 19.33 37.54 16.03
CA GLN A 597 18.47 37.17 17.16
C GLN A 597 17.19 36.52 16.63
N TYR A 598 17.08 35.20 16.75
CA TYR A 598 15.79 34.51 16.58
C TYR A 598 14.91 34.79 17.81
N GLU A 599 13.62 34.98 17.58
CA GLU A 599 12.64 35.27 18.64
C GLU A 599 11.86 34.00 18.97
N ALA A 600 11.79 33.63 20.26
CA ALA A 600 11.14 32.40 20.72
C ALA A 600 9.61 32.47 20.61
N LYS A 601 9.06 32.15 19.43
CA LYS A 601 7.62 32.25 19.10
C LYS A 601 6.82 30.98 19.38
N GLY A 602 7.48 29.84 19.57
CA GLY A 602 6.84 28.56 19.89
C GLY A 602 6.06 28.62 21.20
N SER A 603 5.01 27.80 21.31
CA SER A 603 4.08 27.76 22.44
C SER A 603 3.80 26.30 22.82
N ILE A 604 3.42 26.04 24.07
CA ILE A 604 3.01 24.72 24.54
C ILE A 604 1.48 24.65 24.53
N TYR A 605 0.94 23.60 23.94
CA TYR A 605 -0.49 23.37 23.78
C TYR A 605 -0.92 22.10 24.50
N ARG A 606 -2.19 22.07 24.94
CA ARG A 606 -2.87 20.91 25.50
C ARG A 606 -4.12 20.64 24.66
N TYR A 607 -4.33 19.37 24.31
CA TYR A 607 -5.54 18.92 23.65
C TYR A 607 -6.44 18.20 24.66
N ASP A 608 -7.68 18.65 24.82
CA ASP A 608 -8.64 18.06 25.76
C ASP A 608 -9.43 16.92 25.07
N PRO A 609 -9.91 15.90 25.82
CA PRO A 609 -10.66 14.76 25.26
C PRO A 609 -11.94 15.13 24.50
N ASN A 610 -12.46 16.34 24.71
CA ASN A 610 -13.62 16.89 24.00
C ASN A 610 -13.27 17.54 22.65
N GLY A 611 -12.00 17.50 22.23
CA GLY A 611 -11.52 18.07 20.98
C GLY A 611 -11.06 19.53 21.05
N SER A 612 -11.02 20.14 22.24
CA SER A 612 -10.59 21.54 22.38
C SER A 612 -9.07 21.69 22.56
N LEU A 613 -8.49 22.71 21.91
CA LEU A 613 -7.07 23.04 21.99
C LEU A 613 -6.86 24.25 22.91
N VAL A 614 -6.06 24.09 23.96
CA VAL A 614 -5.75 25.13 24.95
C VAL A 614 -4.26 25.46 24.90
N ILE A 615 -3.91 26.74 24.85
CA ILE A 615 -2.50 27.19 24.95
C ILE A 615 -2.14 27.27 26.43
N VAL A 616 -1.28 26.36 26.89
CA VAL A 616 -0.83 26.31 28.29
C VAL A 616 0.42 27.15 28.56
N GLN A 617 1.20 27.45 27.52
CA GLN A 617 2.22 28.51 27.54
C GLN A 617 2.27 29.19 26.17
N ARG A 618 2.18 30.53 26.16
CA ARG A 618 2.31 31.32 24.94
C ARG A 618 3.72 31.89 24.81
N GLY A 619 4.41 31.56 23.73
CA GLY A 619 5.78 32.02 23.47
C GLY A 619 6.83 31.33 24.34
N GLY A 620 8.09 31.69 24.11
CA GLY A 620 9.22 31.25 24.95
C GLY A 620 9.71 29.82 24.68
N VAL A 621 9.27 29.21 23.58
CA VAL A 621 9.82 27.97 23.01
C VAL A 621 10.48 28.29 21.66
N MET A 622 11.72 27.84 21.47
CA MET A 622 12.46 27.97 20.22
C MET A 622 12.28 26.71 19.36
N ALA A 623 12.60 25.54 19.89
CA ALA A 623 12.39 24.24 19.24
C ALA A 623 11.93 23.19 20.27
N GLY A 624 10.61 23.07 20.48
CA GLY A 624 10.05 22.15 21.48
C GLY A 624 10.00 20.72 20.98
N ASN A 625 10.74 19.82 21.63
CA ASN A 625 10.92 18.43 21.18
C ASN A 625 10.31 17.40 22.14
N GLY A 626 10.62 17.50 23.44
CA GLY A 626 10.28 16.47 24.42
C GLY A 626 9.43 16.99 25.57
N LEU A 627 8.52 16.14 26.05
CA LEU A 627 7.70 16.37 27.23
C LEU A 627 7.70 15.12 28.09
N CYS A 628 7.89 15.30 29.39
CA CYS A 628 7.67 14.24 30.37
C CYS A 628 7.15 14.79 31.69
N TRP A 629 6.70 13.91 32.57
CA TRP A 629 6.19 14.25 33.88
C TRP A 629 6.98 13.51 34.95
N SER A 630 7.19 14.16 36.10
CA SER A 630 7.65 13.50 37.31
C SER A 630 6.70 12.35 37.67
N PRO A 631 7.17 11.22 38.24
CA PRO A 631 6.33 10.08 38.63
C PRO A 631 5.16 10.43 39.54
N ASN A 632 5.30 11.47 40.37
CA ASN A 632 4.25 11.96 41.25
C ASN A 632 3.26 12.93 40.56
N ASN A 633 3.40 13.15 39.24
CA ASN A 633 2.62 14.05 38.39
C ASN A 633 2.54 15.50 38.87
N LYS A 634 3.51 15.98 39.66
CA LYS A 634 3.53 17.37 40.16
C LYS A 634 4.42 18.31 39.35
N THR A 635 5.29 17.77 38.50
CA THR A 635 6.21 18.54 37.69
C THR A 635 6.16 18.05 36.24
N MET A 636 6.06 18.97 35.29
CA MET A 636 6.22 18.72 33.87
C MET A 636 7.59 19.23 33.44
N TYR A 637 8.32 18.43 32.67
CA TYR A 637 9.57 18.82 32.04
C TYR A 637 9.35 18.99 30.55
N HIS A 638 9.87 20.08 30.01
CA HIS A 638 9.86 20.39 28.58
C HIS A 638 11.28 20.57 28.09
N ILE A 639 11.58 19.97 26.94
CA ILE A 639 12.89 20.00 26.29
C ILE A 639 12.82 20.95 25.11
N ASP A 640 13.64 21.99 25.15
CA ASP A 640 13.85 22.91 24.04
C ASP A 640 15.26 22.71 23.47
N SER A 641 15.35 22.04 22.32
CA SER A 641 16.61 21.60 21.72
C SER A 641 17.47 22.74 21.21
N TYR A 642 16.87 23.86 20.80
CA TYR A 642 17.62 25.03 20.33
C TYR A 642 18.46 25.69 21.44
N ILE A 643 17.94 25.68 22.67
CA ILE A 643 18.63 26.29 23.83
C ILE A 643 19.36 25.26 24.70
N ASN A 644 19.31 23.97 24.35
CA ASN A 644 19.90 22.85 25.12
C ASN A 644 19.52 22.89 26.61
N PHE A 645 18.26 23.21 26.91
CA PHE A 645 17.76 23.28 28.28
C PHE A 645 16.51 22.43 28.49
N ILE A 646 16.47 21.76 29.63
CA ILE A 646 15.24 21.21 30.20
C ILE A 646 14.64 22.27 31.11
N GLN A 647 13.38 22.60 30.86
CA GLN A 647 12.59 23.50 31.69
C GLN A 647 11.60 22.69 32.52
N ALA A 648 11.63 22.87 33.83
CA ALA A 648 10.62 22.31 34.72
C ALA A 648 9.49 23.32 34.99
N TYR A 649 8.28 22.79 35.12
CA TYR A 649 7.06 23.49 35.46
C TYR A 649 6.34 22.75 36.56
N ASP A 650 5.77 23.48 37.53
CA ASP A 650 4.76 22.90 38.41
C ASP A 650 3.55 22.50 37.56
N PHE A 651 3.14 21.25 37.65
CA PHE A 651 2.05 20.67 36.88
C PHE A 651 0.89 20.28 37.78
N ASP A 652 -0.29 20.82 37.47
CA ASP A 652 -1.55 20.37 38.06
C ASP A 652 -2.16 19.30 37.15
N VAL A 653 -2.08 18.05 37.58
CA VAL A 653 -2.62 16.89 36.84
C VAL A 653 -4.14 16.91 36.69
N VAL A 654 -4.87 17.55 37.62
CA VAL A 654 -6.34 17.62 37.58
C VAL A 654 -6.78 18.73 36.63
N ALA A 655 -6.15 19.90 36.72
CA ALA A 655 -6.49 21.05 35.88
C ALA A 655 -5.79 21.02 34.50
N GLY A 656 -4.75 20.20 34.34
CA GLY A 656 -3.89 20.14 33.15
C GLY A 656 -3.14 21.45 32.89
N THR A 657 -2.78 22.19 33.94
CA THR A 657 -2.13 23.51 33.82
C THR A 657 -0.68 23.47 34.29
N ILE A 658 0.13 24.39 33.76
CA ILE A 658 1.54 24.56 34.13
C ILE A 658 1.77 25.93 34.76
N SER A 659 2.63 26.01 35.77
CA SER A 659 2.99 27.25 36.45
C SER A 659 4.44 27.21 36.96
N ASN A 660 4.93 28.33 37.48
CA ASN A 660 6.27 28.43 38.10
C ASN A 660 7.41 27.83 37.26
N ARG A 661 7.64 28.39 36.06
CA ARG A 661 8.80 28.04 35.21
C ARG A 661 10.10 28.24 36.00
N GLY A 662 10.75 27.16 36.41
CA GLY A 662 11.91 27.24 37.30
C GLY A 662 12.59 25.88 37.50
N VAL A 663 13.92 25.92 37.60
CA VAL A 663 14.90 24.83 37.50
C VAL A 663 15.27 24.52 36.04
N VAL A 664 16.53 24.86 35.71
CA VAL A 664 17.18 24.62 34.42
C VAL A 664 18.27 23.60 34.66
N VAL A 665 18.26 22.50 33.90
CA VAL A 665 19.33 21.50 33.93
C VAL A 665 20.10 21.55 32.60
N THR A 666 21.43 21.56 32.67
CA THR A 666 22.34 21.59 31.52
C THR A 666 23.01 20.23 31.31
N GLY A 667 23.02 19.71 30.08
CA GLY A 667 23.75 18.48 29.73
C GLY A 667 24.21 18.49 28.27
N ASP A 668 25.34 17.82 27.97
CA ASP A 668 25.87 17.65 26.61
C ASP A 668 25.14 16.51 25.88
N VAL A 669 24.64 16.78 24.68
CA VAL A 669 24.06 15.78 23.77
C VAL A 669 25.15 15.32 22.78
N LYS A 670 25.39 14.01 22.67
CA LYS A 670 26.15 13.45 21.55
C LYS A 670 25.42 12.27 20.92
N GLU A 671 25.55 12.19 19.60
CA GLU A 671 24.86 11.31 18.64
C GLU A 671 24.50 9.92 19.19
N GLY A 672 23.20 9.59 19.12
CA GLY A 672 22.65 8.26 19.41
C GLY A 672 22.15 8.06 20.85
N LYS A 673 20.89 8.45 21.11
CA LYS A 673 19.96 7.99 22.17
C LYS A 673 20.32 8.31 23.66
N GLN A 674 19.34 8.93 24.34
CA GLN A 674 19.15 9.10 25.80
C GLN A 674 19.88 10.27 26.50
N MET A 675 19.14 11.05 27.32
CA MET A 675 19.67 12.07 28.22
C MET A 675 19.35 11.72 29.69
N VAL A 676 20.35 11.88 30.58
CA VAL A 676 20.35 11.59 32.02
C VAL A 676 20.58 12.90 32.79
N CYS A 677 19.95 13.12 33.95
CA CYS A 677 20.19 14.30 34.80
C CYS A 677 20.28 13.94 36.31
N CYS A 678 21.29 14.47 37.00
CA CYS A 678 21.30 14.71 38.46
C CYS A 678 22.18 15.95 38.77
N GLU A 679 21.94 16.63 39.91
CA GLU A 679 22.62 17.87 40.32
C GLU A 679 24.13 17.74 40.60
N THR A 680 24.68 16.52 40.68
CA THR A 680 26.07 16.28 41.16
C THR A 680 27.02 15.62 40.16
N GLY A 681 26.59 15.32 38.93
CA GLY A 681 27.49 14.91 37.85
C GLY A 681 28.03 13.47 37.88
N GLU A 682 27.43 12.55 38.63
CA GLU A 682 27.75 11.10 38.55
C GLU A 682 26.57 10.26 38.03
N LEU A 683 26.89 9.21 37.27
CA LEU A 683 25.97 8.26 36.62
C LEU A 683 25.44 7.23 37.63
N LEU A 684 24.12 7.21 37.89
CA LEU A 684 23.52 6.27 38.86
C LEU A 684 22.91 4.98 38.22
N GLN A 685 22.19 5.02 37.08
CA GLN A 685 21.61 3.79 36.47
C GLN A 685 21.10 3.97 35.02
N LYS A 686 20.89 2.86 34.27
CA LYS A 686 20.35 2.77 32.89
C LYS A 686 18.99 2.04 32.86
N TRP A 687 18.05 2.48 32.01
CA TRP A 687 16.67 1.93 31.95
C TRP A 687 16.15 1.72 30.50
N ASP A 688 15.17 0.82 30.35
CA ASP A 688 14.48 0.45 29.10
C ASP A 688 13.24 1.36 28.86
N ILE A 689 13.01 1.78 27.61
CA ILE A 689 12.15 2.92 27.24
C ILE A 689 10.65 2.56 27.18
N ASN A 690 10.29 1.28 27.16
CA ASN A 690 8.93 0.85 26.78
C ASN A 690 7.90 0.74 27.93
N GLU A 691 8.25 0.97 29.20
CA GLU A 691 7.30 0.77 30.32
C GLU A 691 6.56 2.02 30.84
N ALA A 692 6.88 3.26 30.41
CA ALA A 692 6.44 4.47 31.14
C ALA A 692 5.94 5.69 30.35
N ARG A 693 5.28 5.52 29.19
CA ARG A 693 4.55 6.58 28.43
C ARG A 693 5.37 7.88 28.18
N VAL A 694 6.54 7.78 27.54
CA VAL A 694 7.38 8.94 27.19
C VAL A 694 7.51 9.08 25.67
N THR A 695 7.37 10.32 25.16
CA THR A 695 7.68 10.69 23.78
C THR A 695 8.99 11.49 23.77
N HIS A 696 10.10 10.81 23.43
CA HIS A 696 11.47 11.36 23.36
C HIS A 696 12.05 11.98 24.67
N GLY A 697 12.95 11.23 25.31
CA GLY A 697 14.21 11.79 25.83
C GLY A 697 14.24 12.64 27.12
N ALA A 698 13.55 12.28 28.21
CA ALA A 698 14.07 12.52 29.58
C ALA A 698 13.25 11.73 30.62
N TRP A 699 13.91 11.13 31.62
CA TRP A 699 13.27 10.50 32.78
C TRP A 699 13.85 11.06 34.10
N LEU A 700 13.01 11.24 35.10
CA LEU A 700 13.39 11.66 36.46
C LEU A 700 12.56 10.92 37.54
N GLY A 701 13.07 9.76 37.99
CA GLY A 701 12.92 9.18 39.34
C GLY A 701 11.95 7.98 39.53
N PRO A 702 11.99 7.25 40.67
CA PRO A 702 12.90 7.30 41.83
C PRO A 702 13.67 5.96 42.07
N GLU A 703 14.35 5.82 43.22
CA GLU A 703 14.64 4.50 43.84
C GLU A 703 13.40 3.61 43.93
#